data_AF-A0A537GAF9-F1
#
_entry.id   AF-A0A537GAF9-F1
#
_cell.length_a   1.000
_cell.length_b   1.000
_cell.length_c   1.000
_cell.angle_alpha   90.00
_cell.angle_beta   90.00
_cell.angle_gamma   90.00
#
_symmetry.space_group_name_H-M   'P 1'
#
loop_
_entity.id
_entity.type
_entity.pdbx_description
1 polymer ?
#
loop_
_entity_poly.entity_id
_entity_poly.type
_entity_poly.pdbx_seq_one_letter_code
_entity_poly.pdbx_strand_id
1 'polypeptide(L)'
;MVVLGTLLLGLVLLGIRPVPVHAATSFTFTAAGDYGSLLTGTRGAQVLAKIRTLSSDFHLALGDLRYNTMSATTWCQTFKASFNNVVLIGGNHDDGDTDSGPMNTFDYACPFSVLAVPLISGSHQGNIDPSGKTAYGYDYAFEYPATNPIAKFIMVDPLLKYYCCGFPVPTSYAYSVGSAEYNWVSSQIDNAKSRGLWTIVGEHYNAFDNNGQQGYSTSQDLINLLYAKRVDLFLTGHEHNYQRTVQLKDCINKNITSCAIANPAVAGPYTRGAGTVYSIIGTGGEDQFACCPVVNSPWAAGAYGSFGVVKFVVTDTSITGSFQAAIGSYTDSFSVANALAGNFAMSPSSPVVNQSVTFNGSTSGGTAPYSFSWSFGDGGAGTGQTITHTYTMAQEFNVTLTITDTSNPHQTATKTRLVIVTSPPFDYVLSNAGGIIVQQGGSGRSTITATLNSGTSEPVTLSCIRSSLPAGASCLFNPDSLTPTGSSILTISSTPLTPIGSYVVQVTGSPLGSKTTPTAFILIMQGPPPDFTISAASPVSFVSGWTGTSTIILTPLNDFHTRIDLAATVDPSTGLTVSFNPSSLYGNTPSTATFSSRTQGTYIVTIAGTSGSLIHTTNVVVTVAAPDTPDFTIATSVTSLTITADGPGTATITVVPKYGFDNIVELTTTALPTGPAVMLSRTSISGSGSATVTTNIGPDTVSGTYTVTILGKSGNLSHKAQIMVVVNRATLQTQLPNTDSGNTNRMIPGLVLSTVFYPIMSAAVVVVIGLLVTTLV
;
A
#
# COMPACT_ATOMS: atom_id res chain seq x y z
N MET A 1 22.83 8.89 -22.77
CA MET A 1 23.71 9.01 -21.59
C MET A 1 22.91 8.66 -20.36
N VAL A 2 23.56 7.95 -19.43
CA VAL A 2 23.06 7.38 -18.16
C VAL A 2 22.33 6.04 -18.30
N VAL A 3 23.13 4.97 -18.16
CA VAL A 3 22.72 3.58 -17.92
C VAL A 3 22.59 3.42 -16.40
N LEU A 4 21.39 3.12 -15.88
CA LEU A 4 21.23 2.68 -14.49
C LEU A 4 21.32 1.15 -14.44
N GLY A 5 22.44 0.65 -13.89
CA GLY A 5 22.58 -0.74 -13.49
C GLY A 5 21.77 -1.01 -12.22
N THR A 6 20.91 -2.02 -12.28
CA THR A 6 20.21 -2.59 -11.14
C THR A 6 21.21 -3.34 -10.24
N LEU A 7 21.51 -2.78 -9.07
CA LEU A 7 22.22 -3.48 -8.00
C LEU A 7 21.20 -4.32 -7.21
N LEU A 8 21.21 -5.63 -7.44
CA LEU A 8 20.43 -6.61 -6.67
C LEU A 8 21.08 -6.74 -5.28
N LEU A 9 20.48 -6.13 -4.26
CA LEU A 9 20.89 -6.32 -2.87
C LEU A 9 20.40 -7.69 -2.41
N GLY A 10 21.24 -8.72 -2.60
CA GLY A 10 21.02 -10.04 -2.01
C GLY A 10 21.09 -9.91 -0.49
N LEU A 11 19.93 -10.00 0.17
CA LEU A 11 19.84 -10.14 1.61
C LEU A 11 20.38 -11.53 1.99
N VAL A 12 21.69 -11.62 2.20
CA VAL A 12 22.28 -12.78 2.86
C VAL A 12 21.72 -12.77 4.29
N LEU A 13 20.78 -13.67 4.58
CA LEU A 13 20.54 -14.10 5.95
C LEU A 13 21.87 -14.70 6.43
N LEU A 14 22.71 -13.86 7.05
CA LEU A 14 23.69 -14.32 8.01
C LEU A 14 22.89 -15.02 9.10
N GLY A 15 22.74 -16.33 8.95
CA GLY A 15 22.42 -17.18 10.08
C GLY A 15 23.37 -16.75 11.19
N ILE A 16 22.80 -16.25 12.29
CA ILE A 16 23.51 -15.97 13.51
C ILE A 16 24.08 -17.32 13.93
N ARG A 17 25.29 -17.63 13.47
CA ARG A 17 26.08 -18.68 14.08
C ARG A 17 26.17 -18.24 15.54
N PRO A 18 25.77 -19.07 16.52
CA PRO A 18 26.09 -18.76 17.90
C PRO A 18 27.57 -18.44 17.91
N VAL A 19 27.91 -17.21 18.32
CA VAL A 19 29.30 -16.87 18.64
C VAL A 19 29.76 -18.02 19.53
N PRO A 20 30.83 -18.74 19.18
CA PRO A 20 31.32 -19.81 20.04
C PRO A 20 31.48 -19.17 21.41
N VAL A 21 30.67 -19.65 22.36
CA VAL A 21 30.77 -19.28 23.77
C VAL A 21 32.21 -19.58 24.12
N HIS A 22 33.05 -18.54 24.19
CA HIS A 22 34.41 -18.71 24.64
C HIS A 22 34.30 -19.34 26.02
N ALA A 23 34.94 -20.49 26.21
CA ALA A 23 35.02 -21.10 27.53
C ALA A 23 35.50 -20.03 28.51
N ALA A 24 34.78 -19.86 29.62
CA ALA A 24 35.09 -18.85 30.62
C ALA A 24 36.57 -18.98 31.01
N THR A 25 37.36 -17.95 30.73
CA THR A 25 38.77 -17.90 31.12
C THR A 25 38.81 -17.79 32.64
N SER A 26 39.43 -18.78 33.28
CA SER A 26 39.66 -18.78 34.72
C SER A 26 41.06 -19.28 35.01
N PHE A 27 41.61 -18.82 36.14
CA PHE A 27 42.86 -19.32 36.67
C PHE A 27 42.89 -19.18 38.19
N THR A 28 43.90 -19.78 38.79
CA THR A 28 44.11 -19.80 40.23
C THR A 28 45.54 -19.44 40.57
N PHE A 29 45.74 -18.68 41.63
CA PHE A 29 47.08 -18.43 42.16
C PHE A 29 47.05 -18.50 43.69
N THR A 30 48.21 -18.73 44.28
CA THR A 30 48.37 -18.65 45.74
C THR A 30 49.34 -17.54 46.10
N ALA A 31 49.24 -16.96 47.28
CA ALA A 31 50.17 -15.92 47.74
C ALA A 31 50.58 -16.14 49.20
N ALA A 32 51.85 -15.84 49.52
CA ALA A 32 52.41 -15.68 50.86
C ALA A 32 53.76 -14.94 50.78
N GLY A 33 54.24 -14.37 51.88
CA GLY A 33 55.61 -13.87 52.07
C GLY A 33 56.22 -14.46 53.34
N ASP A 34 57.49 -14.16 53.61
CA ASP A 34 58.13 -14.40 54.92
C ASP A 34 58.33 -15.91 55.23
N TYR A 35 59.06 -16.61 54.35
CA TYR A 35 59.16 -18.08 54.38
C TYR A 35 60.23 -18.63 55.32
N GLY A 36 61.41 -18.00 55.31
CA GLY A 36 62.58 -18.54 56.00
C GLY A 36 63.06 -19.87 55.40
N SER A 37 63.33 -20.83 56.28
CA SER A 37 63.88 -22.11 55.88
C SER A 37 62.82 -23.04 55.26
N LEU A 38 63.14 -23.62 54.11
CA LEU A 38 62.31 -24.64 53.43
C LEU A 38 62.76 -26.08 53.71
N LEU A 39 63.67 -26.29 54.67
CA LEU A 39 64.18 -27.61 55.03
C LEU A 39 63.11 -28.44 55.77
N THR A 40 63.21 -29.77 55.67
CA THR A 40 62.24 -30.67 56.32
C THR A 40 62.16 -30.41 57.83
N GLY A 41 60.93 -30.32 58.35
CA GLY A 41 60.67 -30.06 59.77
C GLY A 41 60.47 -28.59 60.13
N THR A 42 60.70 -27.66 59.20
CA THR A 42 60.42 -26.24 59.41
C THR A 42 58.98 -25.88 59.03
N ARG A 43 58.52 -24.72 59.50
CA ARG A 43 57.19 -24.18 59.14
C ARG A 43 57.13 -23.78 57.67
N GLY A 44 58.22 -23.22 57.12
CA GLY A 44 58.35 -22.92 55.70
C GLY A 44 58.17 -24.15 54.80
N ALA A 45 58.70 -25.31 55.20
CA ALA A 45 58.47 -26.57 54.48
C ALA A 45 57.00 -27.03 54.53
N GLN A 46 56.28 -26.77 55.63
CA GLN A 46 54.86 -27.10 55.76
C GLN A 46 53.98 -26.19 54.88
N VAL A 47 54.30 -24.90 54.80
CA VAL A 47 53.63 -23.95 53.89
C VAL A 47 53.91 -24.32 52.44
N LEU A 48 55.16 -24.67 52.09
CA LEU A 48 55.51 -25.16 50.75
C LEU A 48 54.75 -26.44 50.38
N ALA A 49 54.62 -27.38 51.32
CA ALA A 49 53.80 -28.57 51.13
C ALA A 49 52.33 -28.20 50.87
N LYS A 50 51.78 -27.21 51.61
CA LYS A 50 50.41 -26.73 51.40
C LYS A 50 50.23 -26.12 50.01
N ILE A 51 51.15 -25.26 49.54
CA ILE A 51 51.14 -24.68 48.18
C ILE A 51 51.03 -25.78 47.13
N ARG A 52 51.84 -26.84 47.25
CA ARG A 52 51.82 -27.98 46.35
C ARG A 52 50.46 -28.68 46.30
N THR A 53 49.80 -28.87 47.45
CA THR A 53 48.48 -29.54 47.50
C THR A 53 47.33 -28.74 46.87
N LEU A 54 47.46 -27.42 46.78
CA LEU A 54 46.39 -26.55 46.28
C LEU A 54 46.31 -26.48 44.76
N SER A 55 47.33 -26.99 44.05
CA SER A 55 47.40 -27.11 42.58
C SER A 55 46.97 -25.83 41.85
N SER A 56 47.57 -24.70 42.22
CA SER A 56 47.32 -23.42 41.54
C SER A 56 48.15 -23.28 40.26
N ASP A 57 47.79 -22.36 39.37
CA ASP A 57 48.52 -22.12 38.12
C ASP A 57 49.90 -21.50 38.40
N PHE A 58 49.97 -20.62 39.41
CA PHE A 58 51.20 -20.07 39.94
C PHE A 58 51.12 -19.69 41.42
N HIS A 59 52.27 -19.33 41.99
CA HIS A 59 52.43 -18.88 43.36
C HIS A 59 53.12 -17.52 43.38
N LEU A 60 52.58 -16.57 44.12
CA LEU A 60 53.13 -15.25 44.34
C LEU A 60 53.85 -15.21 45.69
N ALA A 61 55.18 -15.14 45.65
CA ALA A 61 56.02 -15.02 46.83
C ALA A 61 56.32 -13.53 47.09
N LEU A 62 55.72 -12.99 48.15
CA LEU A 62 55.64 -11.58 48.52
C LEU A 62 56.85 -11.11 49.35
N GLY A 63 58.07 -11.48 48.94
CA GLY A 63 59.31 -11.07 49.60
C GLY A 63 59.64 -11.81 50.90
N ASP A 64 60.83 -11.49 51.41
CA ASP A 64 61.48 -12.12 52.55
C ASP A 64 61.57 -13.64 52.42
N LEU A 65 62.44 -14.05 51.49
CA LEU A 65 62.44 -15.41 51.00
C LEU A 65 63.12 -16.37 51.97
N ARG A 66 64.35 -16.09 52.41
CA ARG A 66 65.19 -17.11 53.10
C ARG A 66 65.70 -16.77 54.50
N TYR A 67 65.69 -15.49 54.93
CA TYR A 67 66.24 -15.03 56.23
C TYR A 67 67.62 -15.64 56.57
N ASN A 68 68.51 -15.75 55.58
CA ASN A 68 69.82 -16.41 55.71
C ASN A 68 69.85 -17.87 56.19
N THR A 69 68.71 -18.52 56.37
CA THR A 69 68.61 -19.88 56.93
C THR A 69 69.19 -20.97 56.01
N MET A 70 69.33 -20.67 54.72
CA MET A 70 69.86 -21.55 53.68
C MET A 70 70.34 -20.72 52.48
N SER A 71 71.15 -21.25 51.56
CA SER A 71 71.58 -20.50 50.36
C SER A 71 70.42 -20.20 49.42
N ALA A 72 70.48 -19.10 48.65
CA ALA A 72 69.49 -18.77 47.62
C ALA A 72 69.30 -19.94 46.63
N THR A 73 70.38 -20.56 46.16
CA THR A 73 70.34 -21.77 45.31
C THR A 73 69.58 -22.92 45.94
N THR A 74 69.85 -23.24 47.21
CA THR A 74 69.14 -24.33 47.90
C THR A 74 67.67 -23.98 48.08
N TRP A 75 67.36 -22.73 48.41
CA TRP A 75 65.98 -22.27 48.58
C TRP A 75 65.20 -22.41 47.26
N CYS A 76 65.74 -21.85 46.17
CA CYS A 76 65.17 -21.90 44.84
C CYS A 76 64.95 -23.34 44.36
N GLN A 77 65.95 -24.22 44.51
CA GLN A 77 65.85 -25.62 44.12
C GLN A 77 64.80 -26.38 44.93
N THR A 78 64.73 -26.14 46.25
CA THR A 78 63.76 -26.78 47.14
C THR A 78 62.33 -26.35 46.79
N PHE A 79 62.14 -25.06 46.56
CA PHE A 79 60.85 -24.52 46.15
C PHE A 79 60.44 -25.10 44.79
N LYS A 80 61.33 -25.02 43.79
CA LYS A 80 61.10 -25.48 42.41
C LYS A 80 60.79 -26.98 42.33
N ALA A 81 61.42 -27.79 43.18
CA ALA A 81 61.13 -29.22 43.29
C ALA A 81 59.70 -29.49 43.79
N SER A 82 59.10 -28.56 44.52
CA SER A 82 57.72 -28.68 45.02
C SER A 82 56.71 -27.98 44.12
N PHE A 83 57.05 -26.81 43.56
CA PHE A 83 56.18 -25.99 42.72
C PHE A 83 57.00 -25.07 41.79
N ASN A 84 56.75 -25.15 40.48
CA ASN A 84 57.67 -24.61 39.47
C ASN A 84 57.29 -23.20 38.95
N ASN A 85 56.01 -22.82 39.03
CA ASN A 85 55.51 -21.55 38.48
C ASN A 85 55.42 -20.51 39.60
N VAL A 86 56.56 -19.94 39.99
CA VAL A 86 56.61 -18.93 41.05
C VAL A 86 56.80 -17.56 40.43
N VAL A 87 56.14 -16.55 41.00
CA VAL A 87 56.29 -15.12 40.75
C VAL A 87 56.91 -14.52 42.00
N LEU A 88 58.06 -13.87 41.90
CA LEU A 88 58.81 -13.35 43.03
C LEU A 88 58.78 -11.82 43.07
N ILE A 89 58.77 -11.27 44.28
CA ILE A 89 59.22 -9.91 44.57
C ILE A 89 60.14 -9.93 45.79
N GLY A 90 61.02 -8.95 45.92
CA GLY A 90 61.90 -8.82 47.08
C GLY A 90 61.25 -8.23 48.30
N GLY A 91 61.76 -8.63 49.46
CA GLY A 91 61.56 -7.95 50.72
C GLY A 91 62.85 -7.34 51.26
N ASN A 92 62.78 -6.79 52.47
CA ASN A 92 63.92 -6.13 53.11
C ASN A 92 65.02 -7.10 53.55
N HIS A 93 64.72 -8.40 53.64
CA HIS A 93 65.73 -9.44 53.83
C HIS A 93 66.38 -9.89 52.52
N ASP A 94 65.93 -9.38 51.37
CA ASP A 94 66.44 -9.75 50.04
C ASP A 94 67.05 -8.55 49.27
N ASP A 95 67.15 -7.36 49.87
CA ASP A 95 67.59 -6.14 49.17
C ASP A 95 69.13 -5.95 49.18
N GLY A 96 69.81 -6.62 50.10
CA GLY A 96 71.27 -6.62 50.25
C GLY A 96 71.80 -5.71 51.37
N ASP A 97 70.94 -4.98 52.09
CA ASP A 97 71.31 -4.22 53.31
C ASP A 97 71.39 -5.13 54.54
N THR A 98 70.62 -6.22 54.53
CA THR A 98 70.50 -7.16 55.65
C THR A 98 70.87 -8.59 55.27
N ASP A 99 70.79 -9.47 56.27
CA ASP A 99 71.28 -10.83 56.32
C ASP A 99 71.30 -11.61 54.98
N SER A 100 70.23 -11.66 54.18
CA SER A 100 70.14 -12.61 53.05
C SER A 100 70.75 -12.19 51.70
N GLY A 101 71.40 -11.04 51.61
CA GLY A 101 72.05 -10.57 50.38
C GLY A 101 71.07 -10.13 49.28
N PRO A 102 71.60 -9.55 48.18
CA PRO A 102 70.78 -8.85 47.18
C PRO A 102 69.90 -9.77 46.32
N MET A 103 68.78 -9.23 45.83
CA MET A 103 67.76 -9.93 45.03
C MET A 103 68.34 -10.55 43.74
N ASN A 104 69.40 -9.95 43.19
CA ASN A 104 70.10 -10.54 42.04
C ASN A 104 70.58 -11.98 42.29
N THR A 105 70.88 -12.37 43.54
CA THR A 105 71.29 -13.73 43.89
C THR A 105 70.17 -14.73 43.63
N PHE A 106 68.91 -14.31 43.80
CA PHE A 106 67.74 -15.10 43.44
C PHE A 106 67.47 -15.07 41.94
N ASP A 107 67.68 -13.96 41.23
CA ASP A 107 67.54 -13.92 39.76
C ASP A 107 68.44 -14.99 39.07
N TYR A 108 69.68 -15.16 39.55
CA TYR A 108 70.55 -16.24 39.07
C TYR A 108 70.13 -17.64 39.56
N ALA A 109 69.77 -17.76 40.85
CA ALA A 109 69.53 -19.05 41.50
C ALA A 109 68.14 -19.63 41.25
N CYS A 110 67.16 -18.77 40.95
CA CYS A 110 65.75 -19.07 40.75
C CYS A 110 65.36 -18.82 39.28
N PRO A 111 65.77 -19.66 38.32
CA PRO A 111 65.22 -19.65 36.97
C PRO A 111 63.83 -20.30 37.01
N PHE A 112 62.89 -19.69 37.74
CA PHE A 112 61.49 -20.06 37.66
C PHE A 112 61.04 -19.80 36.23
N SER A 113 60.26 -20.72 35.68
CA SER A 113 59.56 -20.46 34.43
C SER A 113 58.62 -19.30 34.72
N VAL A 114 58.96 -18.10 34.27
CA VAL A 114 58.12 -16.90 34.43
C VAL A 114 56.88 -17.08 33.57
N LEU A 115 55.93 -17.90 34.02
CA LEU A 115 54.58 -18.17 33.50
C LEU A 115 54.41 -18.38 31.97
N ALA A 116 55.50 -18.51 31.20
CA ALA A 116 55.51 -18.31 29.74
C ALA A 116 54.78 -17.02 29.30
N VAL A 117 54.78 -15.98 30.15
CA VAL A 117 54.15 -14.67 29.89
C VAL A 117 55.22 -13.61 29.65
N PRO A 118 54.99 -12.65 28.73
CA PRO A 118 55.85 -11.48 28.61
C PRO A 118 55.81 -10.64 29.89
N LEU A 119 56.98 -10.29 30.42
CA LEU A 119 57.11 -9.31 31.49
C LEU A 119 57.16 -7.88 30.91
N ILE A 120 56.49 -6.96 31.59
CA ILE A 120 56.56 -5.53 31.35
C ILE A 120 57.45 -4.95 32.45
N SER A 121 58.69 -4.63 32.11
CA SER A 121 59.64 -4.08 33.08
C SER A 121 59.14 -2.75 33.65
N GLY A 122 59.40 -2.56 34.93
CA GLY A 122 59.20 -1.30 35.64
C GLY A 122 60.18 -0.21 35.24
N SER A 123 60.22 0.85 36.03
CA SER A 123 61.16 1.97 35.85
C SER A 123 62.55 1.66 36.41
N HIS A 124 62.72 0.61 37.22
CA HIS A 124 64.04 0.20 37.75
C HIS A 124 64.92 -0.54 36.71
N GLN A 125 64.79 -0.20 35.41
CA GLN A 125 65.55 -0.75 34.28
C GLN A 125 67.09 -0.58 34.38
N GLY A 126 67.61 0.06 35.43
CA GLY A 126 69.04 0.13 35.71
C GLY A 126 69.64 -1.16 36.31
N ASN A 127 68.84 -2.08 36.84
CA ASN A 127 69.30 -3.34 37.44
C ASN A 127 69.26 -4.53 36.45
N ILE A 128 69.68 -4.30 35.21
CA ILE A 128 69.99 -5.40 34.29
C ILE A 128 71.27 -6.05 34.82
N ASP A 129 71.20 -7.34 35.17
CA ASP A 129 72.41 -8.14 35.36
C ASP A 129 73.36 -7.92 34.16
N PRO A 130 74.69 -7.80 34.33
CA PRO A 130 75.67 -7.79 33.25
C PRO A 130 75.41 -8.78 32.07
N SER A 131 74.65 -9.86 32.30
CA SER A 131 74.21 -10.82 31.28
C SER A 131 73.01 -10.40 30.40
N GLY A 132 72.40 -9.24 30.62
CA GLY A 132 71.27 -8.73 29.83
C GLY A 132 69.91 -9.31 30.21
N LYS A 133 69.80 -10.03 31.33
CA LYS A 133 68.54 -10.62 31.82
C LYS A 133 67.64 -9.58 32.47
N THR A 134 66.33 -9.74 32.23
CA THR A 134 65.27 -8.88 32.78
C THR A 134 65.22 -8.98 34.30
N ALA A 135 65.08 -7.84 34.97
CA ALA A 135 65.03 -7.65 36.43
C ALA A 135 63.84 -8.38 37.11
N TYR A 136 63.90 -9.70 37.18
CA TYR A 136 62.91 -10.53 37.86
C TYR A 136 63.12 -10.45 39.37
N GLY A 137 62.05 -10.12 40.13
CA GLY A 137 62.11 -9.88 41.58
C GLY A 137 62.12 -8.40 42.01
N TYR A 138 62.10 -7.45 41.06
CA TYR A 138 61.98 -6.00 41.28
C TYR A 138 60.58 -5.49 40.86
N ASP A 139 60.45 -4.23 40.46
CA ASP A 139 59.22 -3.69 39.85
C ASP A 139 58.98 -4.23 38.43
N TYR A 140 57.84 -4.90 38.23
CA TYR A 140 57.41 -5.38 36.92
C TYR A 140 55.92 -5.68 36.91
N ALA A 141 55.35 -5.79 35.72
CA ALA A 141 53.97 -6.19 35.54
C ALA A 141 53.88 -7.36 34.55
N PHE A 142 52.80 -8.13 34.68
CA PHE A 142 52.45 -9.17 33.71
C PHE A 142 50.94 -9.34 33.63
N GLU A 143 50.48 -9.89 32.52
CA GLU A 143 49.07 -10.16 32.26
C GLU A 143 48.85 -11.67 32.21
N TYR A 144 47.77 -12.13 32.83
CA TYR A 144 47.47 -13.55 32.93
C TYR A 144 45.98 -13.85 32.66
N PRO A 145 45.67 -14.94 31.94
CA PRO A 145 46.59 -15.81 31.18
C PRO A 145 47.30 -15.08 30.03
N ALA A 146 48.36 -15.68 29.47
CA ALA A 146 49.15 -15.09 28.38
C ALA A 146 48.30 -14.73 27.14
N THR A 147 47.28 -15.54 26.86
CA THR A 147 46.33 -15.33 25.78
C THR A 147 44.99 -14.94 26.38
N ASN A 148 44.38 -13.85 25.88
CA ASN A 148 43.13 -13.30 26.41
C ASN A 148 43.21 -13.05 27.93
N PRO A 149 44.14 -12.19 28.38
CA PRO A 149 44.31 -11.94 29.80
C PRO A 149 43.03 -11.39 30.42
N ILE A 150 42.78 -11.78 31.67
CA ILE A 150 41.67 -11.27 32.47
C ILE A 150 42.16 -10.50 33.69
N ALA A 151 43.45 -10.61 34.04
CA ALA A 151 44.07 -9.90 35.14
C ALA A 151 45.42 -9.33 34.74
N LYS A 152 45.77 -8.21 35.36
CA LYS A 152 47.10 -7.60 35.34
C LYS A 152 47.64 -7.56 36.76
N PHE A 153 48.81 -8.17 36.92
CA PHE A 153 49.59 -8.15 38.15
C PHE A 153 50.64 -7.06 38.03
N ILE A 154 50.73 -6.21 39.04
CA ILE A 154 51.69 -5.10 39.11
C ILE A 154 52.48 -5.29 40.40
N MET A 155 53.72 -5.72 40.26
CA MET A 155 54.64 -5.99 41.36
C MET A 155 55.48 -4.75 41.60
N VAL A 156 55.51 -4.25 42.83
CA VAL A 156 56.16 -2.99 43.21
C VAL A 156 56.99 -3.16 44.47
N ASP A 157 58.15 -2.53 44.51
CA ASP A 157 59.22 -2.73 45.49
C ASP A 157 59.60 -1.42 46.23
N PRO A 158 58.63 -0.70 46.81
CA PRO A 158 58.90 0.60 47.40
C PRO A 158 59.90 0.50 48.56
N LEU A 159 60.78 1.48 48.65
CA LEU A 159 61.69 1.72 49.77
C LEU A 159 62.70 0.58 50.07
N LEU A 160 62.80 -0.45 49.21
CA LEU A 160 63.87 -1.43 49.26
C LEU A 160 65.20 -0.83 48.79
N LYS A 161 66.30 -1.21 49.43
CA LYS A 161 67.64 -0.70 49.13
C LYS A 161 68.42 -1.71 48.32
N TYR A 162 68.48 -1.52 47.01
CA TYR A 162 69.21 -2.44 46.15
C TYR A 162 70.70 -2.10 46.05
N TYR A 163 71.54 -3.01 46.52
CA TYR A 163 72.99 -2.95 46.28
C TYR A 163 73.32 -3.71 44.99
N CYS A 164 73.42 -3.02 43.86
CA CYS A 164 73.85 -3.66 42.62
C CYS A 164 75.38 -3.61 42.46
N CYS A 165 75.95 -4.72 41.96
CA CYS A 165 77.31 -4.88 41.42
C CYS A 165 78.51 -4.31 42.21
N GLY A 166 78.41 -4.16 43.54
CA GLY A 166 79.50 -3.66 44.38
C GLY A 166 79.62 -2.14 44.45
N PHE A 167 78.61 -1.41 43.99
CA PHE A 167 78.50 0.04 44.17
C PHE A 167 77.34 0.37 45.13
N PRO A 168 77.51 1.30 46.09
CA PRO A 168 76.39 1.80 46.86
C PRO A 168 75.53 2.67 45.94
N VAL A 169 74.34 2.17 45.57
CA VAL A 169 73.28 2.99 44.96
C VAL A 169 72.34 3.40 46.10
N PRO A 170 72.42 4.65 46.61
CA PRO A 170 71.66 5.08 47.77
C PRO A 170 70.25 5.54 47.35
N THR A 171 69.50 4.72 46.63
CA THR A 171 68.16 5.11 46.16
C THR A 171 67.15 4.05 46.51
N SER A 172 66.64 4.12 47.74
CA SER A 172 65.33 3.55 48.05
C SER A 172 64.28 4.26 47.19
N TYR A 173 63.44 3.51 46.48
CA TYR A 173 62.45 4.10 45.57
C TYR A 173 61.15 4.40 46.30
N ALA A 174 60.87 5.68 46.51
CA ALA A 174 59.72 6.10 47.30
C ALA A 174 58.41 6.19 46.49
N TYR A 175 58.40 5.94 45.18
CA TYR A 175 57.18 6.05 44.34
C TYR A 175 56.42 7.37 44.59
N SER A 176 57.14 8.48 44.75
CA SER A 176 56.54 9.79 45.05
C SER A 176 55.73 10.30 43.86
N VAL A 177 54.70 11.11 44.12
CA VAL A 177 53.88 11.69 43.04
C VAL A 177 54.78 12.36 41.99
N GLY A 178 54.62 11.94 40.73
CA GLY A 178 55.37 12.48 39.60
C GLY A 178 56.71 11.79 39.31
N SER A 179 57.18 10.87 40.17
CA SER A 179 58.36 10.05 39.89
C SER A 179 58.10 9.09 38.71
N ALA A 180 59.17 8.53 38.13
CA ALA A 180 59.04 7.58 37.03
C ALA A 180 58.27 6.32 37.46
N GLU A 181 58.52 5.85 38.68
CA GLU A 181 57.91 4.68 39.31
C GLU A 181 56.42 4.90 39.55
N TYR A 182 56.05 6.05 40.13
CA TYR A 182 54.65 6.41 40.35
C TYR A 182 53.87 6.48 39.03
N ASN A 183 54.43 7.16 38.03
CA ASN A 183 53.79 7.32 36.72
C ASN A 183 53.68 5.98 36.00
N TRP A 184 54.69 5.11 36.12
CA TRP A 184 54.66 3.77 35.56
C TRP A 184 53.55 2.94 36.19
N VAL A 185 53.47 2.85 37.52
CA VAL A 185 52.39 2.13 38.22
C VAL A 185 51.02 2.65 37.81
N SER A 186 50.83 3.98 37.83
CA SER A 186 49.58 4.60 37.38
C SER A 186 49.22 4.18 35.96
N SER A 187 50.19 4.18 35.04
CA SER A 187 49.96 3.81 33.64
C SER A 187 49.57 2.34 33.47
N GLN A 188 50.14 1.43 34.28
CA GLN A 188 49.78 0.01 34.23
C GLN A 188 48.37 -0.23 34.75
N ILE A 189 47.96 0.48 35.81
CA ILE A 189 46.59 0.42 36.34
C ILE A 189 45.59 0.97 35.30
N ASP A 190 45.89 2.12 34.69
CA ASP A 190 45.03 2.73 33.67
C ASP A 190 44.90 1.82 32.43
N ASN A 191 46.00 1.22 32.01
CA ASN A 191 46.02 0.25 30.92
C ASN A 191 45.12 -0.97 31.22
N ALA A 192 45.24 -1.56 32.41
CA ALA A 192 44.39 -2.68 32.82
C ALA A 192 42.90 -2.29 32.84
N LYS A 193 42.57 -1.14 33.44
CA LYS A 193 41.19 -0.68 33.58
C LYS A 193 40.53 -0.35 32.24
N SER A 194 41.26 0.29 31.33
CA SER A 194 40.75 0.58 29.98
C SER A 194 40.37 -0.68 29.18
N ARG A 195 40.95 -1.83 29.55
CA ARG A 195 40.71 -3.13 28.91
C ARG A 195 39.80 -4.04 29.73
N GLY A 196 39.30 -3.59 30.88
CA GLY A 196 38.47 -4.40 31.75
C GLY A 196 39.21 -5.58 32.38
N LEU A 197 40.52 -5.47 32.63
CA LEU A 197 41.30 -6.47 33.38
C LEU A 197 41.18 -6.25 34.89
N TRP A 198 41.23 -7.33 35.67
CA TRP A 198 41.42 -7.25 37.12
C TRP A 198 42.78 -6.61 37.42
N THR A 199 42.82 -5.74 38.43
CA THR A 199 44.02 -5.03 38.85
C THR A 199 44.48 -5.57 40.20
N ILE A 200 45.60 -6.30 40.20
CA ILE A 200 46.16 -6.93 41.39
C ILE A 200 47.55 -6.35 41.60
N VAL A 201 47.77 -5.71 42.75
CA VAL A 201 49.06 -5.12 43.11
C VAL A 201 49.68 -5.94 44.21
N GLY A 202 50.96 -6.29 44.08
CA GLY A 202 51.72 -7.00 45.09
C GLY A 202 52.98 -6.22 45.47
N GLU A 203 53.25 -6.14 46.76
CA GLU A 203 54.51 -5.64 47.31
C GLU A 203 54.91 -6.45 48.55
N HIS A 204 56.07 -6.17 49.13
CA HIS A 204 56.47 -6.83 50.37
C HIS A 204 55.98 -6.07 51.61
N TYR A 205 56.37 -4.80 51.73
CA TYR A 205 56.06 -3.97 52.89
C TYR A 205 54.57 -3.71 53.09
N ASN A 206 54.19 -3.40 54.32
CA ASN A 206 52.80 -3.16 54.67
C ASN A 206 52.44 -1.68 54.63
N ALA A 207 51.22 -1.39 54.17
CA ALA A 207 50.65 -0.05 54.15
C ALA A 207 50.21 0.40 55.55
N PHE A 208 49.57 -0.51 56.29
CA PHE A 208 49.04 -0.33 57.65
C PHE A 208 48.53 -1.68 58.15
N ASP A 209 48.41 -1.86 59.46
CA ASP A 209 47.76 -3.03 60.04
C ASP A 209 46.25 -2.79 60.33
N ASN A 210 45.53 -3.85 60.67
CA ASN A 210 44.10 -3.79 61.03
C ASN A 210 43.82 -3.08 62.37
N ASN A 211 44.86 -2.80 63.17
CA ASN A 211 44.78 -2.05 64.44
C ASN A 211 45.00 -0.55 64.26
N GLY A 212 45.31 -0.09 63.04
CA GLY A 212 45.59 1.31 62.75
C GLY A 212 47.00 1.76 63.18
N GLN A 213 47.92 0.83 63.40
CA GLN A 213 49.34 1.17 63.40
C GLN A 213 49.79 1.43 61.96
N GLN A 214 50.51 2.54 61.75
CA GLN A 214 51.06 2.88 60.45
C GLN A 214 52.08 1.82 60.05
N GLY A 215 51.93 1.27 58.83
CA GLY A 215 52.95 0.41 58.25
C GLY A 215 54.21 1.25 58.03
N TYR A 216 55.33 0.83 58.60
CA TYR A 216 56.54 1.64 58.65
C TYR A 216 57.23 1.81 57.28
N SER A 217 56.73 1.18 56.20
CA SER A 217 57.62 0.78 55.11
C SER A 217 57.08 0.88 53.66
N THR A 218 55.77 1.05 53.40
CA THR A 218 55.26 1.32 52.03
C THR A 218 55.29 2.82 51.70
N SER A 219 55.25 3.25 50.44
CA SER A 219 55.11 4.68 50.07
C SER A 219 53.71 5.27 50.31
N GLN A 220 53.64 6.52 50.77
CA GLN A 220 52.37 7.22 51.01
C GLN A 220 51.64 7.51 49.70
N ASP A 221 52.41 8.01 48.73
CA ASP A 221 51.89 8.43 47.44
C ASP A 221 51.42 7.22 46.65
N LEU A 222 52.13 6.09 46.75
CA LEU A 222 51.70 4.83 46.17
C LEU A 222 50.35 4.38 46.75
N ILE A 223 50.18 4.35 48.07
CA ILE A 223 48.90 3.98 48.71
C ILE A 223 47.78 4.89 48.23
N ASN A 224 48.00 6.21 48.23
CA ASN A 224 47.04 7.18 47.74
C ASN A 224 46.64 6.86 46.28
N LEU A 225 47.61 6.56 45.41
CA LEU A 225 47.38 6.18 44.02
C LEU A 225 46.54 4.90 43.91
N LEU A 226 46.91 3.83 44.61
CA LEU A 226 46.21 2.53 44.51
C LEU A 226 44.74 2.64 44.91
N TYR A 227 44.45 3.33 46.02
CA TYR A 227 43.09 3.52 46.52
C TYR A 227 42.30 4.53 45.69
N ALA A 228 42.92 5.62 45.22
CA ALA A 228 42.28 6.57 44.31
C ALA A 228 41.94 5.91 42.97
N LYS A 229 42.82 5.05 42.47
CA LYS A 229 42.60 4.29 41.24
C LYS A 229 41.67 3.11 41.43
N ARG A 230 41.36 2.67 42.67
CA ARG A 230 40.47 1.53 42.96
C ARG A 230 41.01 0.21 42.41
N VAL A 231 42.25 -0.15 42.74
CA VAL A 231 42.77 -1.48 42.37
C VAL A 231 41.95 -2.57 43.06
N ASP A 232 41.78 -3.74 42.46
CA ASP A 232 40.85 -4.73 42.98
C ASP A 232 41.42 -5.45 44.21
N LEU A 233 42.70 -5.85 44.14
CA LEU A 233 43.46 -6.45 45.24
C LEU A 233 44.78 -5.72 45.47
N PHE A 234 45.16 -5.61 46.73
CA PHE A 234 46.48 -5.17 47.16
C PHE A 234 47.04 -6.16 48.19
N LEU A 235 48.15 -6.82 47.87
CA LEU A 235 48.68 -7.97 48.59
C LEU A 235 50.10 -7.69 49.13
N THR A 236 50.35 -7.95 50.41
CA THR A 236 51.65 -7.70 51.06
C THR A 236 52.12 -8.86 51.92
N GLY A 237 53.42 -8.88 52.26
CA GLY A 237 54.04 -9.81 53.21
C GLY A 237 54.43 -9.08 54.49
N HIS A 238 55.70 -9.19 54.88
CA HIS A 238 56.47 -8.45 55.90
C HIS A 238 56.00 -8.59 57.34
N GLU A 239 54.72 -8.35 57.63
CA GLU A 239 54.15 -8.67 58.92
C GLU A 239 53.81 -10.15 59.00
N HIS A 240 54.43 -10.85 59.97
CA HIS A 240 54.38 -12.30 60.10
C HIS A 240 53.04 -12.85 60.65
N ASN A 241 51.94 -12.51 59.98
CA ASN A 241 50.57 -12.91 60.28
C ASN A 241 49.67 -12.75 59.04
N TYR A 242 48.43 -13.22 59.14
CA TYR A 242 47.39 -12.96 58.15
C TYR A 242 46.51 -11.81 58.60
N GLN A 243 46.25 -10.86 57.71
CA GLN A 243 45.23 -9.82 57.90
C GLN A 243 44.53 -9.51 56.58
N ARG A 244 43.25 -9.17 56.64
CA ARG A 244 42.50 -8.70 55.48
C ARG A 244 41.51 -7.62 55.88
N THR A 245 41.35 -6.63 55.00
CA THR A 245 40.37 -5.56 55.17
C THR A 245 39.01 -5.93 54.58
N VAL A 246 37.97 -5.18 54.96
CA VAL A 246 36.77 -5.02 54.12
C VAL A 246 37.14 -4.26 52.83
N GLN A 247 36.19 -4.00 51.92
CA GLN A 247 36.52 -3.22 50.73
C GLN A 247 36.68 -1.74 51.08
N LEU A 248 37.89 -1.22 50.93
CA LEU A 248 38.27 0.14 51.31
C LEU A 248 38.45 1.05 50.10
N LYS A 249 38.29 2.35 50.31
CA LYS A 249 38.40 3.36 49.26
C LYS A 249 38.90 4.67 49.86
N ASP A 250 39.52 5.50 49.04
CA ASP A 250 39.94 6.87 49.41
C ASP A 250 40.82 6.94 50.67
N CYS A 251 41.69 5.95 50.88
CA CYS A 251 42.66 5.95 51.96
C CYS A 251 43.70 7.05 51.77
N ILE A 252 44.01 7.79 52.83
CA ILE A 252 45.05 8.83 52.86
C ILE A 252 45.99 8.60 54.05
N ASN A 253 47.15 9.26 54.08
CA ASN A 253 48.03 9.29 55.26
C ASN A 253 48.47 7.93 55.84
N LYS A 254 48.49 6.83 55.04
CA LYS A 254 48.97 5.49 55.45
C LYS A 254 48.25 4.99 56.71
N ASN A 255 46.99 5.38 56.85
CA ASN A 255 46.24 5.10 58.05
C ASN A 255 44.91 4.50 57.67
N ILE A 256 44.66 3.28 58.13
CA ILE A 256 43.41 2.57 57.88
C ILE A 256 42.19 3.37 58.37
N THR A 257 42.32 4.17 59.44
CA THR A 257 41.20 4.95 59.98
C THR A 257 40.80 6.12 59.08
N SER A 258 41.65 6.50 58.14
CA SER A 258 41.34 7.51 57.13
C SER A 258 40.56 6.95 55.94
N CYS A 259 40.56 5.63 55.77
CA CYS A 259 39.92 4.97 54.65
C CYS A 259 38.41 5.05 54.78
N ALA A 260 37.74 5.42 53.70
CA ALA A 260 36.31 5.21 53.57
C ALA A 260 36.05 3.72 53.29
N ILE A 261 34.96 3.18 53.86
CA ILE A 261 34.52 1.82 53.58
C ILE A 261 33.60 1.86 52.35
N ALA A 262 33.98 1.15 51.29
CA ALA A 262 33.14 0.97 50.10
C ALA A 262 32.06 -0.09 50.38
N ASN A 263 32.43 -1.17 51.05
CA ASN A 263 31.52 -2.23 51.46
C ASN A 263 32.01 -2.84 52.79
N PRO A 264 31.22 -2.81 53.87
CA PRO A 264 31.60 -3.32 55.19
C PRO A 264 31.44 -4.83 55.37
N ALA A 265 30.93 -5.56 54.37
CA ALA A 265 30.68 -6.99 54.48
C ALA A 265 31.98 -7.78 54.67
N VAL A 266 32.04 -8.65 55.69
CA VAL A 266 33.27 -9.40 56.04
C VAL A 266 33.74 -10.33 54.90
N ALA A 267 32.83 -11.02 54.23
CA ALA A 267 33.14 -11.98 53.15
C ALA A 267 32.81 -11.44 51.74
N GLY A 268 32.36 -10.19 51.63
CA GLY A 268 31.78 -9.68 50.40
C GLY A 268 30.43 -10.35 50.05
N PRO A 269 30.07 -10.44 48.76
CA PRO A 269 30.87 -10.05 47.60
C PRO A 269 31.08 -8.54 47.55
N TYR A 270 32.32 -8.15 47.36
CA TYR A 270 32.72 -6.79 47.09
C TYR A 270 32.46 -6.44 45.63
N THR A 271 32.30 -5.16 45.32
CA THR A 271 31.97 -4.72 43.97
C THR A 271 33.22 -4.26 43.24
N ARG A 272 33.54 -4.86 42.10
CA ARG A 272 34.66 -4.47 41.25
C ARG A 272 34.68 -2.96 40.99
N GLY A 273 35.84 -2.34 41.18
CA GLY A 273 36.03 -0.91 41.00
C GLY A 273 35.40 0.00 42.08
N ALA A 274 34.64 -0.51 43.04
CA ALA A 274 34.11 0.29 44.14
C ALA A 274 35.18 0.65 45.19
N GLY A 275 36.22 -0.18 45.30
CA GLY A 275 37.32 -0.05 46.25
C GLY A 275 38.29 -1.23 46.14
N THR A 276 39.24 -1.27 47.05
CA THR A 276 40.36 -2.21 47.11
C THR A 276 40.22 -3.13 48.31
N VAL A 277 40.47 -4.43 48.12
CA VAL A 277 40.68 -5.36 49.24
C VAL A 277 42.17 -5.47 49.51
N TYR A 278 42.58 -5.10 50.71
CA TYR A 278 43.97 -5.18 51.15
C TYR A 278 44.18 -6.44 52.00
N SER A 279 45.29 -7.14 51.78
CA SER A 279 45.64 -8.35 52.53
C SER A 279 47.12 -8.43 52.85
N ILE A 280 47.42 -8.63 54.12
CA ILE A 280 48.73 -8.98 54.65
C ILE A 280 48.80 -10.51 54.73
N ILE A 281 49.81 -11.09 54.09
CA ILE A 281 49.98 -12.52 53.91
C ILE A 281 51.43 -12.93 54.22
N GLY A 282 52.01 -12.39 55.29
CA GLY A 282 53.34 -12.80 55.78
C GLY A 282 53.32 -14.13 56.55
N THR A 283 52.67 -15.14 55.97
CA THR A 283 52.38 -16.41 56.64
C THR A 283 53.25 -17.56 56.15
N GLY A 284 54.38 -17.25 55.53
CA GLY A 284 55.24 -18.16 54.79
C GLY A 284 56.00 -19.18 55.64
N GLY A 285 56.32 -18.86 56.90
CA GLY A 285 57.02 -19.80 57.79
C GLY A 285 57.95 -19.19 58.84
N GLU A 286 58.29 -17.90 58.74
CA GLU A 286 59.18 -17.22 59.70
C GLU A 286 58.50 -16.91 61.06
N ASP A 287 59.26 -16.56 62.10
CA ASP A 287 58.72 -16.40 63.46
C ASP A 287 57.57 -15.39 63.57
N GLN A 288 56.42 -15.82 64.09
CA GLN A 288 55.21 -14.99 64.15
C GLN A 288 55.37 -13.72 64.98
N PHE A 289 54.80 -12.65 64.47
CA PHE A 289 54.48 -11.48 65.27
C PHE A 289 53.09 -11.64 65.90
N ALA A 290 52.92 -11.06 67.09
CA ALA A 290 51.63 -11.06 67.77
C ALA A 290 50.57 -10.45 66.83
N CYS A 291 49.60 -11.27 66.42
CA CYS A 291 48.54 -10.82 65.55
C CYS A 291 47.49 -10.04 66.36
N CYS A 292 46.90 -9.06 65.69
CA CYS A 292 45.84 -8.25 66.23
C CYS A 292 44.53 -9.04 66.36
N PRO A 293 43.76 -8.87 67.45
CA PRO A 293 42.43 -9.43 67.53
C PRO A 293 41.47 -8.61 66.63
N VAL A 294 40.72 -9.28 65.74
CA VAL A 294 39.75 -8.65 64.80
C VAL A 294 38.66 -7.82 65.49
N VAL A 295 38.53 -7.95 66.82
CA VAL A 295 37.30 -7.68 67.56
C VAL A 295 36.81 -6.23 67.64
N ASN A 296 37.50 -5.20 67.11
CA ASN A 296 37.02 -3.81 67.26
C ASN A 296 37.30 -2.85 66.09
N SER A 297 37.61 -3.33 64.87
CA SER A 297 37.95 -2.45 63.74
C SER A 297 36.94 -2.60 62.59
N PRO A 298 36.18 -1.54 62.19
CA PRO A 298 35.23 -1.62 61.08
C PRO A 298 35.89 -1.83 59.71
N TRP A 299 37.21 -1.67 59.63
CA TRP A 299 38.00 -1.88 58.42
C TRP A 299 38.54 -3.31 58.29
N ALA A 300 38.55 -4.09 59.38
CA ALA A 300 39.10 -5.43 59.42
C ALA A 300 38.03 -6.49 59.11
N ALA A 301 38.38 -7.45 58.27
CA ALA A 301 37.51 -8.57 57.91
C ALA A 301 38.06 -9.94 58.39
N GLY A 302 39.38 -10.06 58.53
CA GLY A 302 40.02 -11.25 59.06
C GLY A 302 41.41 -10.94 59.61
N ALA A 303 41.81 -11.62 60.67
CA ALA A 303 43.17 -11.57 61.20
C ALA A 303 43.49 -12.86 61.96
N TYR A 304 44.66 -13.44 61.72
CA TYR A 304 45.06 -14.69 62.37
C TYR A 304 46.58 -14.86 62.43
N GLY A 305 47.09 -15.22 63.61
CA GLY A 305 48.49 -15.61 63.83
C GLY A 305 48.72 -17.08 63.49
N SER A 306 48.80 -17.42 62.21
CA SER A 306 49.24 -18.77 61.77
C SER A 306 49.89 -18.76 60.41
N PHE A 307 50.30 -19.95 59.98
CA PHE A 307 51.02 -20.22 58.75
C PHE A 307 50.11 -20.83 57.71
N GLY A 308 50.24 -20.38 56.47
CA GLY A 308 49.36 -20.77 55.38
C GLY A 308 49.57 -19.90 54.16
N VAL A 309 48.62 -19.99 53.23
CA VAL A 309 48.60 -19.19 52.00
C VAL A 309 47.19 -18.74 51.70
N VAL A 310 47.03 -17.64 50.97
CA VAL A 310 45.73 -17.31 50.37
C VAL A 310 45.67 -17.91 48.97
N LYS A 311 44.66 -18.74 48.69
CA LYS A 311 44.34 -19.22 47.35
C LYS A 311 43.29 -18.30 46.73
N PHE A 312 43.60 -17.79 45.55
CA PHE A 312 42.74 -16.99 44.72
C PHE A 312 42.24 -17.79 43.52
N VAL A 313 40.95 -17.64 43.20
CA VAL A 313 40.31 -18.10 41.98
C VAL A 313 39.83 -16.88 41.22
N VAL A 314 40.30 -16.68 40.00
CA VAL A 314 40.00 -15.52 39.17
C VAL A 314 39.24 -15.98 37.93
N THR A 315 38.08 -15.37 37.70
CA THR A 315 37.28 -15.49 36.47
C THR A 315 37.15 -14.12 35.81
N ASP A 316 36.55 -14.04 34.63
CA ASP A 316 36.16 -12.78 33.98
C ASP A 316 35.23 -11.89 34.82
N THR A 317 34.54 -12.50 35.79
CA THR A 317 33.41 -11.94 36.52
C THR A 317 33.65 -11.82 38.02
N SER A 318 34.63 -12.55 38.58
CA SER A 318 34.93 -12.52 40.00
C SER A 318 36.39 -12.86 40.35
N ILE A 319 36.84 -12.40 41.51
CA ILE A 319 37.98 -12.94 42.24
C ILE A 319 37.48 -13.50 43.57
N THR A 320 37.79 -14.74 43.90
CA THR A 320 37.53 -15.33 45.22
C THR A 320 38.85 -15.62 45.92
N GLY A 321 39.08 -15.04 47.09
CA GLY A 321 40.23 -15.34 47.95
C GLY A 321 39.85 -16.24 49.10
N SER A 322 40.69 -17.22 49.45
CA SER A 322 40.49 -18.10 50.60
C SER A 322 41.79 -18.38 51.32
N PHE A 323 41.87 -18.08 52.62
CA PHE A 323 43.01 -18.45 53.45
C PHE A 323 43.02 -19.96 53.70
N GLN A 324 44.14 -20.59 53.41
CA GLN A 324 44.38 -22.02 53.47
C GLN A 324 45.48 -22.29 54.48
N ALA A 325 45.10 -22.62 55.72
CA ALA A 325 46.05 -22.95 56.77
C ALA A 325 46.95 -24.13 56.36
N ALA A 326 48.26 -23.95 56.55
CA ALA A 326 49.25 -25.02 56.55
C ALA A 326 49.43 -25.58 57.98
N ILE A 327 49.29 -24.71 58.97
CA ILE A 327 49.34 -25.04 60.40
C ILE A 327 48.07 -24.49 61.06
N GLY A 328 47.41 -25.30 61.89
CA GLY A 328 46.14 -24.93 62.53
C GLY A 328 44.93 -25.09 61.60
N SER A 329 43.79 -24.51 62.01
CA SER A 329 42.48 -24.75 61.38
C SER A 329 41.72 -23.49 60.94
N TYR A 330 42.33 -22.31 61.05
CA TYR A 330 41.68 -21.06 60.64
C TYR A 330 41.41 -21.01 59.15
N THR A 331 40.26 -20.45 58.81
CA THR A 331 39.84 -20.19 57.44
C THR A 331 39.31 -18.77 57.35
N ASP A 332 39.53 -18.15 56.20
CA ASP A 332 38.90 -16.90 55.81
C ASP A 332 38.58 -16.98 54.32
N SER A 333 37.52 -16.32 53.86
CA SER A 333 37.18 -16.27 52.45
C SER A 333 36.43 -15.01 52.10
N PHE A 334 36.67 -14.50 50.90
CA PHE A 334 35.97 -13.35 50.36
C PHE A 334 35.84 -13.43 48.84
N SER A 335 34.97 -12.61 48.26
CA SER A 335 34.90 -12.44 46.81
C SER A 335 34.78 -10.98 46.40
N VAL A 336 35.29 -10.64 45.22
CA VAL A 336 35.07 -9.39 44.49
C VAL A 336 34.40 -9.77 43.18
N ALA A 337 33.25 -9.17 42.85
CA ALA A 337 32.47 -9.51 41.66
C ALA A 337 32.10 -8.25 40.87
N ASN A 338 31.79 -8.42 39.57
CA ASN A 338 31.23 -7.35 38.76
C ASN A 338 29.92 -6.81 39.39
N ALA A 339 29.72 -5.48 39.32
CA ALA A 339 28.49 -4.85 39.79
C ALA A 339 27.25 -5.44 39.11
N LEU A 340 26.16 -5.55 39.86
CA LEU A 340 24.88 -5.96 39.29
C LEU A 340 24.45 -4.95 38.23
N ALA A 341 24.12 -5.44 37.04
CA ALA A 341 23.62 -4.64 35.93
C ALA A 341 22.38 -5.30 35.33
N GLY A 342 21.37 -4.50 35.01
CA GLY A 342 20.13 -4.96 34.38
C GLY A 342 19.93 -4.39 32.98
N ASN A 343 19.31 -5.18 32.12
CA ASN A 343 18.81 -4.72 30.83
C ASN A 343 17.49 -5.41 30.50
N PHE A 344 16.77 -4.93 29.48
CA PHE A 344 15.62 -5.66 28.98
C PHE A 344 15.32 -5.41 27.51
N ALA A 345 14.69 -6.42 26.90
CA ALA A 345 14.06 -6.33 25.60
C ALA A 345 12.54 -6.25 25.74
N MET A 346 11.86 -5.74 24.70
CA MET A 346 10.41 -5.69 24.61
C MET A 346 9.94 -6.17 23.23
N SER A 347 8.77 -6.78 23.15
CA SER A 347 8.13 -7.19 21.90
C SER A 347 6.62 -7.01 21.96
N PRO A 348 5.98 -6.36 20.97
CA PRO A 348 6.60 -5.72 19.80
C PRO A 348 7.37 -4.44 20.18
N SER A 349 8.25 -3.97 19.29
CA SER A 349 9.03 -2.73 19.50
C SER A 349 8.23 -1.45 19.34
N SER A 350 7.09 -1.52 18.65
CA SER A 350 6.17 -0.41 18.37
C SER A 350 4.75 -0.85 18.73
N PRO A 351 4.44 -0.98 20.04
CA PRO A 351 3.14 -1.44 20.49
C PRO A 351 2.04 -0.41 20.23
N VAL A 352 0.83 -0.90 19.95
CA VAL A 352 -0.37 -0.08 19.89
C VAL A 352 -1.26 -0.28 21.12
N VAL A 353 -2.18 0.64 21.37
CA VAL A 353 -3.16 0.53 22.46
C VAL A 353 -3.87 -0.82 22.44
N ASN A 354 -4.06 -1.40 23.63
CA ASN A 354 -4.67 -2.72 23.88
C ASN A 354 -3.91 -3.92 23.30
N GLN A 355 -2.69 -3.72 22.81
CA GLN A 355 -1.79 -4.80 22.44
C GLN A 355 -0.98 -5.27 23.65
N SER A 356 -0.90 -6.59 23.85
CA SER A 356 -0.02 -7.18 24.86
C SER A 356 1.45 -7.00 24.44
N VAL A 357 2.26 -6.43 25.35
CA VAL A 357 3.70 -6.22 25.18
C VAL A 357 4.44 -7.13 26.14
N THR A 358 5.33 -7.97 25.62
CA THR A 358 6.20 -8.83 26.42
C THR A 358 7.51 -8.10 26.72
N PHE A 359 7.85 -8.00 28.00
CA PHE A 359 9.12 -7.51 28.51
C PHE A 359 9.96 -8.69 29.02
N ASN A 360 11.23 -8.75 28.60
CA ASN A 360 12.16 -9.80 29.00
C ASN A 360 13.43 -9.16 29.57
N GLY A 361 13.61 -9.30 30.88
CA GLY A 361 14.75 -8.82 31.63
C GLY A 361 15.96 -9.75 31.52
N SER A 362 17.13 -9.14 31.53
CA SER A 362 18.42 -9.82 31.63
C SER A 362 19.30 -9.12 32.65
N THR A 363 20.22 -9.89 33.23
CA THR A 363 21.13 -9.41 34.27
C THR A 363 22.54 -9.91 34.03
N SER A 364 23.53 -9.17 34.51
CA SER A 364 24.93 -9.57 34.59
C SER A 364 25.54 -9.04 35.88
N GLY A 365 26.60 -9.71 36.37
CA GLY A 365 27.20 -9.38 37.68
C GLY A 365 26.27 -9.69 38.86
N GLY A 366 26.67 -9.24 40.06
CA GLY A 366 25.96 -9.55 41.30
C GLY A 366 25.99 -11.05 41.67
N THR A 367 25.16 -11.42 42.65
CA THR A 367 25.07 -12.79 43.21
C THR A 367 23.69 -13.39 43.01
N ALA A 368 23.62 -14.47 42.22
CA ALA A 368 22.39 -15.24 42.02
C ALA A 368 21.92 -15.96 43.31
N PRO A 369 20.60 -16.23 43.47
CA PRO A 369 19.51 -15.95 42.53
C PRO A 369 19.09 -14.47 42.46
N TYR A 370 18.36 -14.09 41.43
CA TYR A 370 17.89 -12.70 41.22
C TYR A 370 16.39 -12.58 41.35
N SER A 371 15.92 -11.44 41.85
CA SER A 371 14.52 -11.03 41.80
C SER A 371 14.36 -9.88 40.80
N PHE A 372 13.27 -9.91 40.04
CA PHE A 372 12.95 -8.93 39.00
C PHE A 372 11.61 -8.27 39.33
N SER A 373 11.59 -6.94 39.35
CA SER A 373 10.39 -6.13 39.50
C SER A 373 10.32 -5.06 38.42
N TRP A 374 9.10 -4.71 38.01
CA TRP A 374 8.81 -3.83 36.90
C TRP A 374 7.86 -2.72 37.34
N SER A 375 8.11 -1.52 36.84
CA SER A 375 7.14 -0.43 36.78
C SER A 375 6.96 -0.06 35.32
N PHE A 376 5.73 -0.07 34.81
CA PHE A 376 5.45 0.16 33.40
C PHE A 376 5.22 1.64 33.06
N GLY A 377 5.24 2.54 34.05
CA GLY A 377 5.11 3.99 33.84
C GLY A 377 3.67 4.49 33.71
N ASP A 378 2.68 3.60 33.67
CA ASP A 378 1.24 3.91 33.65
C ASP A 378 0.53 3.62 34.99
N GLY A 379 1.31 3.36 36.05
CA GLY A 379 0.83 2.90 37.35
C GLY A 379 0.78 1.36 37.48
N GLY A 380 0.94 0.62 36.38
CA GLY A 380 1.09 -0.83 36.39
C GLY A 380 2.47 -1.27 36.91
N ALA A 381 2.50 -2.40 37.59
CA ALA A 381 3.71 -3.03 38.10
C ALA A 381 3.65 -4.55 37.93
N GLY A 382 4.80 -5.22 38.02
CA GLY A 382 4.85 -6.67 37.98
C GLY A 382 6.18 -7.27 38.41
N THR A 383 6.26 -8.59 38.44
CA THR A 383 7.42 -9.34 38.89
C THR A 383 7.73 -10.53 38.00
N GLY A 384 8.99 -10.95 37.97
CA GLY A 384 9.46 -12.06 37.15
C GLY A 384 10.35 -11.58 36.00
N GLN A 385 11.25 -12.47 35.55
CA GLN A 385 12.22 -12.11 34.52
C GLN A 385 11.55 -11.78 33.18
N THR A 386 10.52 -12.53 32.80
CA THR A 386 9.68 -12.25 31.62
C THR A 386 8.25 -11.97 32.08
N ILE A 387 7.65 -10.90 31.57
CA ILE A 387 6.29 -10.47 31.92
C ILE A 387 5.59 -9.81 30.74
N THR A 388 4.26 -9.86 30.70
CA THR A 388 3.45 -9.14 29.72
C THR A 388 2.70 -7.99 30.37
N HIS A 389 2.58 -6.86 29.67
CA HIS A 389 1.77 -5.72 30.08
C HIS A 389 1.02 -5.13 28.87
N THR A 390 -0.17 -4.57 29.10
CA THR A 390 -1.02 -4.00 28.05
C THR A 390 -1.38 -2.56 28.41
N TYR A 391 -1.04 -1.62 27.53
CA TYR A 391 -1.33 -0.21 27.71
C TYR A 391 -2.69 0.16 27.11
N THR A 392 -3.50 0.91 27.84
CA THR A 392 -4.86 1.33 27.42
C THR A 392 -4.90 2.73 26.80
N MET A 393 -3.80 3.48 26.87
CA MET A 393 -3.67 4.83 26.32
C MET A 393 -2.46 4.94 25.40
N ALA A 394 -2.61 5.71 24.32
CA ALA A 394 -1.51 6.06 23.43
C ALA A 394 -0.69 7.19 24.08
N GLN A 395 0.51 6.87 24.54
CA GLN A 395 1.41 7.78 25.24
C GLN A 395 2.83 7.19 25.27
N GLU A 396 3.80 7.98 25.69
CA GLU A 396 5.12 7.51 26.08
C GLU A 396 5.13 7.10 27.57
N PHE A 397 5.64 5.90 27.86
CA PHE A 397 5.73 5.35 29.21
C PHE A 397 7.19 5.02 29.57
N ASN A 398 7.63 5.44 30.76
CA ASN A 398 8.94 5.07 31.28
C ASN A 398 8.86 3.71 31.97
N VAL A 399 9.29 2.66 31.26
CA VAL A 399 9.36 1.30 31.81
C VAL A 399 10.66 1.12 32.56
N THR A 400 10.58 0.79 33.84
CA THR A 400 11.72 0.54 34.73
C THR A 400 11.75 -0.91 35.16
N LEU A 401 12.83 -1.60 34.81
CA LEU A 401 13.22 -2.87 35.42
C LEU A 401 14.10 -2.61 36.64
N THR A 402 13.79 -3.22 37.77
CA THR A 402 14.64 -3.28 38.95
C THR A 402 15.00 -4.73 39.24
N ILE A 403 16.30 -5.01 39.31
CA ILE A 403 16.86 -6.31 39.62
C ILE A 403 17.52 -6.23 40.99
N THR A 404 17.26 -7.21 41.86
CA THR A 404 17.92 -7.33 43.15
C THR A 404 18.56 -8.71 43.27
N ASP A 405 19.81 -8.75 43.66
CA ASP A 405 20.57 -9.98 43.88
C ASP A 405 20.46 -10.45 45.34
N THR A 406 21.13 -11.55 45.70
CA THR A 406 21.15 -12.09 47.07
C THR A 406 22.46 -11.88 47.82
N SER A 407 23.29 -10.93 47.38
CA SER A 407 24.50 -10.56 48.14
C SER A 407 24.13 -9.92 49.48
N ASN A 408 25.05 -9.84 50.45
CA ASN A 408 24.80 -9.13 51.71
C ASN A 408 25.92 -8.09 51.96
N PRO A 409 25.64 -6.77 51.86
CA PRO A 409 24.34 -6.17 51.56
C PRO A 409 23.87 -6.48 50.13
N HIS A 410 22.55 -6.57 49.93
CA HIS A 410 21.95 -6.84 48.61
C HIS A 410 22.28 -5.71 47.64
N GLN A 411 22.60 -6.06 46.39
CA GLN A 411 22.78 -5.11 45.31
C GLN A 411 21.51 -4.96 44.49
N THR A 412 21.24 -3.73 44.06
CA THR A 412 20.10 -3.39 43.20
C THR A 412 20.57 -2.69 41.94
N ALA A 413 20.04 -3.09 40.79
CA ALA A 413 20.28 -2.45 39.50
C ALA A 413 18.96 -2.05 38.85
N THR A 414 18.90 -0.82 38.35
CA THR A 414 17.71 -0.29 37.68
C THR A 414 18.02 0.05 36.23
N LYS A 415 17.13 -0.34 35.30
CA LYS A 415 17.18 0.08 33.90
C LYS A 415 15.84 0.67 33.51
N THR A 416 15.85 1.92 33.03
CA THR A 416 14.66 2.58 32.49
C THR A 416 14.78 2.74 30.98
N ARG A 417 13.69 2.49 30.25
CA ARG A 417 13.56 2.72 28.81
C ARG A 417 12.20 3.33 28.50
N LEU A 418 12.18 4.31 27.59
CA LEU A 418 10.95 4.90 27.06
C LEU A 418 10.27 3.93 26.09
N VAL A 419 8.97 3.70 26.29
CA VAL A 419 8.09 2.89 25.45
C VAL A 419 7.02 3.79 24.86
N ILE A 420 6.99 3.91 23.53
CA ILE A 420 6.01 4.73 22.82
C ILE A 420 4.88 3.83 22.38
N VAL A 421 3.69 4.02 22.95
CA VAL A 421 2.46 3.33 22.56
C VAL A 421 1.65 4.25 21.67
N THR A 422 1.31 3.78 20.48
CA THR A 422 0.51 4.57 19.52
C THR A 422 -0.93 4.05 19.44
N SER A 423 -1.85 4.86 18.93
CA SER A 423 -3.17 4.36 18.58
C SER A 423 -3.06 3.40 17.38
N PRO A 424 -3.91 2.36 17.29
CA PRO A 424 -4.00 1.55 16.09
C PRO A 424 -4.29 2.45 14.87
N PRO A 425 -3.70 2.18 13.71
CA PRO A 425 -3.98 2.96 12.51
C PRO A 425 -5.46 2.82 12.11
N PHE A 426 -6.01 3.90 11.56
CA PHE A 426 -7.36 3.92 11.03
C PHE A 426 -7.52 2.91 9.89
N ASP A 427 -8.52 2.02 10.00
CA ASP A 427 -8.85 1.04 8.98
C ASP A 427 -10.35 0.69 8.99
N TYR A 428 -10.92 0.44 7.81
CA TYR A 428 -12.32 0.08 7.60
C TYR A 428 -12.49 -0.80 6.37
N VAL A 429 -13.65 -1.44 6.22
CA VAL A 429 -14.03 -2.22 5.03
C VAL A 429 -15.29 -1.66 4.39
N LEU A 430 -15.36 -1.77 3.05
CA LEU A 430 -16.55 -1.44 2.28
C LEU A 430 -17.24 -2.71 1.78
N SER A 431 -18.56 -2.73 1.83
CA SER A 431 -19.41 -3.77 1.26
C SER A 431 -20.57 -3.15 0.48
N ASN A 432 -21.20 -3.94 -0.39
CA ASN A 432 -22.34 -3.51 -1.20
C ASN A 432 -23.49 -4.53 -1.14
N ALA A 433 -24.71 -4.06 -1.40
CA ALA A 433 -25.93 -4.89 -1.36
C ALA A 433 -26.18 -5.73 -2.63
N GLY A 434 -25.23 -5.79 -3.57
CA GLY A 434 -25.34 -6.53 -4.82
C GLY A 434 -25.34 -5.66 -6.09
N GLY A 435 -25.54 -6.32 -7.23
CA GLY A 435 -25.51 -5.69 -8.55
C GLY A 435 -26.69 -4.77 -8.84
N ILE A 436 -26.53 -3.90 -9.85
CA ILE A 436 -27.53 -2.92 -10.30
C ILE A 436 -27.86 -3.19 -11.77
N ILE A 437 -29.14 -3.11 -12.14
CA ILE A 437 -29.58 -3.12 -13.54
C ILE A 437 -30.11 -1.72 -13.87
N VAL A 438 -29.62 -1.11 -14.96
CA VAL A 438 -30.01 0.23 -15.40
C VAL A 438 -30.33 0.22 -16.89
N GLN A 439 -31.49 0.75 -17.27
CA GLN A 439 -31.82 1.04 -18.66
C GLN A 439 -31.06 2.27 -19.14
N GLN A 440 -30.61 2.31 -20.39
CA GLN A 440 -30.02 3.51 -21.00
C GLN A 440 -30.91 4.75 -20.76
N GLY A 441 -30.31 5.83 -20.25
CA GLY A 441 -31.05 7.05 -19.89
C GLY A 441 -31.72 7.01 -18.52
N GLY A 442 -31.69 5.87 -17.82
CA GLY A 442 -32.29 5.64 -16.51
C GLY A 442 -31.29 5.72 -15.36
N SER A 443 -31.77 5.35 -14.17
CA SER A 443 -30.95 5.24 -12.96
C SER A 443 -31.29 3.98 -12.14
N GLY A 444 -30.35 3.53 -11.33
CA GLY A 444 -30.50 2.41 -10.40
C GLY A 444 -29.79 2.70 -9.07
N ARG A 445 -30.17 1.98 -8.02
CA ARG A 445 -29.64 2.21 -6.66
C ARG A 445 -29.10 0.93 -6.03
N SER A 446 -28.08 1.08 -5.18
CA SER A 446 -27.57 0.05 -4.27
C SER A 446 -27.17 0.71 -2.94
N THR A 447 -26.91 -0.10 -1.91
CA THR A 447 -26.42 0.39 -0.61
C THR A 447 -24.95 0.02 -0.45
N ILE A 448 -24.13 1.00 -0.09
CA ILE A 448 -22.74 0.79 0.31
C ILE A 448 -22.66 0.92 1.82
N THR A 449 -22.09 -0.09 2.48
CA THR A 449 -21.89 -0.10 3.93
C THR A 449 -20.40 -0.05 4.23
N ALA A 450 -20.01 0.89 5.08
CA ALA A 450 -18.68 0.96 5.65
C ALA A 450 -18.72 0.44 7.09
N THR A 451 -17.70 -0.30 7.50
CA THR A 451 -17.56 -0.87 8.85
C THR A 451 -16.14 -0.61 9.35
N LEU A 452 -16.00 -0.01 10.55
CA LEU A 452 -14.70 0.21 11.18
C LEU A 452 -14.05 -1.13 11.54
N ASN A 453 -12.78 -1.31 11.17
CA ASN A 453 -11.96 -2.46 11.59
C ASN A 453 -11.08 -2.11 12.80
N SER A 454 -10.35 -0.98 12.73
CA SER A 454 -9.42 -0.57 13.78
C SER A 454 -9.14 0.94 13.77
N GLY A 455 -8.62 1.44 14.87
CA GLY A 455 -8.24 2.85 15.03
C GLY A 455 -9.42 3.75 15.41
N THR A 456 -9.16 5.06 15.45
CA THR A 456 -10.18 6.07 15.77
C THR A 456 -11.12 6.26 14.58
N SER A 457 -12.42 6.41 14.85
CA SER A 457 -13.44 6.68 13.85
C SER A 457 -13.21 8.01 13.14
N GLU A 458 -12.94 7.98 11.84
CA GLU A 458 -12.80 9.15 10.97
C GLU A 458 -13.89 9.19 9.87
N PRO A 459 -14.28 10.36 9.35
CA PRO A 459 -15.16 10.46 8.19
C PRO A 459 -14.51 9.89 6.92
N VAL A 460 -15.28 9.09 6.16
CA VAL A 460 -14.90 8.46 4.89
C VAL A 460 -15.82 8.96 3.79
N THR A 461 -15.28 9.74 2.86
CA THR A 461 -16.01 10.20 1.67
C THR A 461 -16.00 9.12 0.60
N LEU A 462 -17.18 8.67 0.18
CA LEU A 462 -17.36 7.62 -0.82
C LEU A 462 -17.27 8.18 -2.24
N SER A 463 -16.68 7.41 -3.14
CA SER A 463 -16.62 7.72 -4.57
C SER A 463 -16.55 6.44 -5.40
N CYS A 464 -17.00 6.51 -6.66
CA CYS A 464 -16.72 5.44 -7.60
C CYS A 464 -15.35 5.66 -8.26
N ILE A 465 -14.63 4.57 -8.49
CA ILE A 465 -13.40 4.62 -9.29
C ILE A 465 -13.81 4.90 -10.73
N ARG A 466 -13.44 6.08 -11.25
CA ARG A 466 -13.93 6.58 -12.55
C ARG A 466 -13.66 5.64 -13.73
N SER A 467 -12.53 4.93 -13.72
CA SER A 467 -12.18 3.95 -14.76
C SER A 467 -13.05 2.67 -14.74
N SER A 468 -13.79 2.44 -13.66
CA SER A 468 -14.70 1.28 -13.52
C SER A 468 -16.13 1.56 -13.99
N LEU A 469 -16.47 2.83 -14.26
CA LEU A 469 -17.78 3.23 -14.78
C LEU A 469 -17.80 3.22 -16.31
N PRO A 470 -18.88 2.76 -16.96
CA PRO A 470 -19.04 2.92 -18.40
C PRO A 470 -19.14 4.39 -18.80
N ALA A 471 -18.69 4.71 -20.01
CA ALA A 471 -18.83 6.06 -20.56
C ALA A 471 -20.32 6.47 -20.61
N GLY A 472 -20.64 7.65 -20.09
CA GLY A 472 -22.03 8.13 -19.98
C GLY A 472 -22.74 7.78 -18.66
N ALA A 473 -22.11 6.99 -17.78
CA ALA A 473 -22.62 6.77 -16.43
C ALA A 473 -21.98 7.71 -15.40
N SER A 474 -22.76 8.09 -14.39
CA SER A 474 -22.33 8.85 -13.22
C SER A 474 -22.78 8.16 -11.94
N CYS A 475 -22.15 8.50 -10.83
CA CYS A 475 -22.54 7.98 -9.52
C CYS A 475 -22.64 9.07 -8.46
N LEU A 476 -23.59 8.89 -7.54
CA LEU A 476 -23.88 9.80 -6.44
C LEU A 476 -24.13 9.00 -5.17
N PHE A 477 -23.66 9.52 -4.04
CA PHE A 477 -23.82 8.93 -2.70
C PHE A 477 -24.68 9.84 -1.82
N ASN A 478 -25.53 9.25 -0.98
CA ASN A 478 -26.32 9.98 0.00
C ASN A 478 -26.49 9.17 1.31
N PRO A 479 -25.84 9.58 2.43
CA PRO A 479 -24.84 10.66 2.51
C PRO A 479 -23.57 10.32 1.73
N ASP A 480 -22.79 11.32 1.31
CA ASP A 480 -21.53 11.14 0.58
C ASP A 480 -20.34 10.81 1.49
N SER A 481 -20.46 11.06 2.80
CA SER A 481 -19.48 10.70 3.82
C SER A 481 -20.10 9.88 4.96
N LEU A 482 -19.36 8.90 5.49
CA LEU A 482 -19.75 8.02 6.60
C LEU A 482 -18.71 8.13 7.72
N THR A 483 -19.11 8.10 8.99
CA THR A 483 -18.16 8.15 10.12
C THR A 483 -18.06 6.80 10.84
N PRO A 484 -17.06 6.00 10.49
CA PRO A 484 -16.97 5.23 9.27
C PRO A 484 -17.92 4.02 9.26
N THR A 485 -18.63 3.75 10.37
CA THR A 485 -19.63 2.67 10.41
C THR A 485 -20.99 3.24 10.07
N GLY A 486 -21.52 2.85 8.92
CA GLY A 486 -22.79 3.36 8.42
C GLY A 486 -23.06 2.91 6.99
N SER A 487 -24.16 3.40 6.43
CA SER A 487 -24.60 3.05 5.08
C SER A 487 -24.91 4.29 4.25
N SER A 488 -24.56 4.25 2.97
CA SER A 488 -24.90 5.26 1.98
C SER A 488 -25.66 4.64 0.82
N ILE A 489 -26.65 5.38 0.29
CA ILE A 489 -27.34 5.00 -0.95
C ILE A 489 -26.49 5.46 -2.12
N LEU A 490 -25.98 4.51 -2.90
CA LEU A 490 -25.37 4.72 -4.20
C LEU A 490 -26.46 4.80 -5.26
N THR A 491 -26.49 5.89 -6.03
CA THR A 491 -27.32 6.03 -7.24
C THR A 491 -26.40 6.08 -8.47
N ILE A 492 -26.58 5.13 -9.39
CA ILE A 492 -25.96 5.17 -10.73
C ILE A 492 -26.98 5.76 -11.70
N SER A 493 -26.58 6.77 -12.46
CA SER A 493 -27.39 7.35 -13.54
C SER A 493 -26.67 7.17 -14.87
N SER A 494 -27.41 6.97 -15.95
CA SER A 494 -26.87 6.75 -17.30
C SER A 494 -27.48 7.71 -18.32
N THR A 495 -26.74 7.99 -19.38
CA THR A 495 -27.29 8.68 -20.57
C THR A 495 -27.88 7.66 -21.57
N PRO A 496 -28.74 8.10 -22.51
CA PRO A 496 -29.26 7.23 -23.58
C PRO A 496 -28.18 6.60 -24.48
N LEU A 497 -26.95 7.12 -24.45
CA LEU A 497 -25.81 6.63 -25.24
C LEU A 497 -24.84 5.77 -24.43
N THR A 498 -25.12 5.52 -23.14
CA THR A 498 -24.25 4.69 -22.30
C THR A 498 -24.20 3.28 -22.88
N PRO A 499 -23.03 2.72 -23.21
CA PRO A 499 -22.97 1.43 -23.90
C PRO A 499 -23.64 0.30 -23.10
N ILE A 500 -24.35 -0.58 -23.80
CA ILE A 500 -24.97 -1.76 -23.20
C ILE A 500 -23.90 -2.79 -22.85
N GLY A 501 -24.09 -3.52 -21.75
CA GLY A 501 -23.12 -4.52 -21.31
C GLY A 501 -23.09 -4.73 -19.81
N SER A 502 -22.14 -5.57 -19.38
CA SER A 502 -21.87 -5.86 -17.98
C SER A 502 -20.56 -5.19 -17.56
N TYR A 503 -20.61 -4.40 -16.50
CA TYR A 503 -19.48 -3.62 -15.99
C TYR A 503 -19.20 -3.98 -14.53
N VAL A 504 -17.92 -4.12 -14.17
CA VAL A 504 -17.50 -4.27 -12.77
C VAL A 504 -17.20 -2.89 -12.22
N VAL A 505 -18.17 -2.30 -11.50
CA VAL A 505 -18.04 -0.98 -10.89
C VAL A 505 -17.39 -1.11 -9.53
N GLN A 506 -16.38 -0.28 -9.26
CA GLN A 506 -15.66 -0.24 -8.00
C GLN A 506 -15.98 1.04 -7.23
N VAL A 507 -16.23 0.89 -5.94
CA VAL A 507 -16.46 1.99 -4.98
C VAL A 507 -15.33 2.01 -3.97
N THR A 508 -14.77 3.19 -3.74
CA THR A 508 -13.70 3.46 -2.77
C THR A 508 -14.12 4.55 -1.79
N GLY A 509 -13.37 4.70 -0.71
CA GLY A 509 -13.49 5.80 0.23
C GLY A 509 -12.20 6.59 0.38
N SER A 510 -12.30 7.83 0.87
CA SER A 510 -11.15 8.68 1.24
C SER A 510 -11.37 9.26 2.65
N PRO A 511 -10.37 9.19 3.56
CA PRO A 511 -9.04 8.60 3.35
C PRO A 511 -9.11 7.07 3.22
N LEU A 512 -8.08 6.46 2.63
CA LEU A 512 -7.93 5.00 2.63
C LEU A 512 -7.42 4.56 3.99
N GLY A 513 -8.03 3.51 4.56
CA GLY A 513 -7.46 2.80 5.69
C GLY A 513 -6.22 1.99 5.30
N SER A 514 -5.47 1.52 6.29
CA SER A 514 -4.21 0.79 6.05
C SER A 514 -4.38 -0.51 5.24
N LYS A 515 -5.58 -1.10 5.28
CA LYS A 515 -5.94 -2.33 4.54
C LYS A 515 -7.27 -2.22 3.80
N THR A 516 -7.93 -1.07 3.84
CA THR A 516 -9.18 -0.83 3.11
C THR A 516 -9.00 -1.13 1.62
N THR A 517 -9.86 -1.98 1.09
CA THR A 517 -9.96 -2.25 -0.35
C THR A 517 -11.27 -1.70 -0.92
N PRO A 518 -11.28 -1.22 -2.17
CA PRO A 518 -12.52 -0.90 -2.87
C PRO A 518 -13.46 -2.10 -2.92
N THR A 519 -14.76 -1.87 -2.77
CA THR A 519 -15.79 -2.89 -3.01
C THR A 519 -16.23 -2.87 -4.47
N ALA A 520 -16.61 -4.01 -5.02
CA ALA A 520 -17.01 -4.12 -6.42
C ALA A 520 -18.39 -4.79 -6.57
N PHE A 521 -19.15 -4.35 -7.57
CA PHE A 521 -20.43 -4.95 -7.93
C PHE A 521 -20.63 -4.95 -9.45
N ILE A 522 -21.57 -5.77 -9.93
CA ILE A 522 -21.92 -5.84 -11.35
C ILE A 522 -23.01 -4.82 -11.68
N LEU A 523 -22.73 -3.93 -12.63
CA LEU A 523 -23.71 -3.06 -13.27
C LEU A 523 -24.08 -3.65 -14.65
N ILE A 524 -25.36 -3.95 -14.86
CA ILE A 524 -25.87 -4.37 -16.17
C ILE A 524 -26.58 -3.18 -16.82
N MET A 525 -26.00 -2.69 -17.91
CA MET A 525 -26.61 -1.67 -18.76
C MET A 525 -27.43 -2.35 -19.86
N GLN A 526 -28.73 -2.08 -19.87
CA GLN A 526 -29.68 -2.61 -20.85
C GLN A 526 -30.15 -1.51 -21.80
N GLY A 527 -30.33 -1.87 -23.07
CA GLY A 527 -30.98 -1.01 -24.06
C GLY A 527 -32.50 -1.12 -23.97
N PRO A 528 -33.24 -0.24 -24.68
CA PRO A 528 -34.69 -0.36 -24.79
C PRO A 528 -35.09 -1.76 -25.33
N PRO A 529 -36.23 -2.31 -24.89
CA PRO A 529 -36.66 -3.65 -25.30
C PRO A 529 -36.88 -3.73 -26.83
N PRO A 530 -36.65 -4.91 -27.45
CA PRO A 530 -36.98 -5.18 -28.85
C PRO A 530 -38.46 -4.88 -29.18
N ASP A 531 -38.74 -4.19 -30.30
CA ASP A 531 -40.10 -3.85 -30.76
C ASP A 531 -40.18 -3.72 -32.31
N PHE A 532 -41.33 -3.39 -32.90
CA PHE A 532 -41.49 -3.13 -34.33
C PHE A 532 -42.54 -2.06 -34.62
N THR A 533 -42.58 -1.55 -35.85
CA THR A 533 -43.69 -0.71 -36.36
C THR A 533 -44.31 -1.34 -37.60
N ILE A 534 -45.58 -1.02 -37.90
CA ILE A 534 -46.32 -1.50 -39.08
C ILE A 534 -46.89 -0.33 -39.89
N SER A 535 -46.82 -0.44 -41.22
CA SER A 535 -47.40 0.53 -42.16
C SER A 535 -47.97 -0.14 -43.41
N ALA A 536 -48.93 0.51 -44.07
CA ALA A 536 -49.60 0.01 -45.27
C ALA A 536 -49.92 1.16 -46.26
N ALA A 537 -49.95 0.87 -47.56
CA ALA A 537 -50.36 1.84 -48.58
C ALA A 537 -51.89 2.04 -48.61
N SER A 538 -52.37 3.28 -48.71
CA SER A 538 -53.79 3.66 -48.65
C SER A 538 -54.01 5.02 -49.36
N PRO A 539 -55.13 5.26 -50.09
CA PRO A 539 -56.28 4.36 -50.30
C PRO A 539 -56.08 3.36 -51.46
N VAL A 540 -56.92 2.32 -51.49
CA VAL A 540 -57.00 1.32 -52.58
C VAL A 540 -58.39 1.40 -53.23
N SER A 541 -58.47 1.35 -54.56
CA SER A 541 -59.78 1.32 -55.25
C SER A 541 -59.81 0.31 -56.40
N PHE A 542 -60.95 -0.35 -56.59
CA PHE A 542 -61.17 -1.31 -57.67
C PHE A 542 -62.67 -1.42 -58.03
N VAL A 543 -62.98 -1.97 -59.20
CA VAL A 543 -64.37 -2.18 -59.66
C VAL A 543 -64.95 -3.46 -59.03
N SER A 544 -66.25 -3.47 -58.71
CA SER A 544 -66.93 -4.66 -58.18
C SER A 544 -66.62 -5.93 -58.99
N GLY A 545 -66.18 -6.98 -58.31
CA GLY A 545 -65.76 -8.26 -58.91
C GLY A 545 -64.26 -8.37 -59.24
N TRP A 546 -63.48 -7.30 -59.06
CA TRP A 546 -62.01 -7.28 -59.20
C TRP A 546 -61.32 -7.31 -57.83
N THR A 547 -59.99 -7.24 -57.82
CA THR A 547 -59.19 -7.17 -56.59
C THR A 547 -58.31 -5.93 -56.58
N GLY A 548 -58.10 -5.34 -55.40
CA GLY A 548 -57.06 -4.33 -55.14
C GLY A 548 -55.97 -4.88 -54.22
N THR A 549 -54.79 -4.26 -54.17
CA THR A 549 -53.69 -4.68 -53.30
C THR A 549 -53.05 -3.51 -52.54
N SER A 550 -52.46 -3.79 -51.38
CA SER A 550 -51.63 -2.86 -50.60
C SER A 550 -50.40 -3.59 -50.04
N THR A 551 -49.25 -2.92 -50.06
CA THR A 551 -48.01 -3.45 -49.48
C THR A 551 -47.92 -3.10 -48.00
N ILE A 552 -47.69 -4.11 -47.16
CA ILE A 552 -47.46 -4.00 -45.72
C ILE A 552 -45.96 -4.03 -45.44
N ILE A 553 -45.46 -3.01 -44.74
CA ILE A 553 -44.06 -2.88 -44.37
C ILE A 553 -43.95 -2.90 -42.85
N LEU A 554 -43.11 -3.79 -42.34
CA LEU A 554 -42.71 -3.85 -40.93
C LEU A 554 -41.30 -3.28 -40.78
N THR A 555 -41.08 -2.47 -39.74
CA THR A 555 -39.75 -1.95 -39.40
C THR A 555 -39.37 -2.43 -38.00
N PRO A 556 -38.42 -3.37 -37.87
CA PRO A 556 -37.84 -3.75 -36.58
C PRO A 556 -37.20 -2.57 -35.84
N LEU A 557 -37.36 -2.54 -34.52
CA LEU A 557 -36.73 -1.62 -33.59
C LEU A 557 -35.94 -2.40 -32.53
N ASN A 558 -34.81 -1.84 -32.07
CA ASN A 558 -34.01 -2.40 -30.97
C ASN A 558 -33.65 -3.89 -31.16
N ASP A 559 -33.17 -4.24 -32.36
CA ASP A 559 -32.70 -5.60 -32.73
C ASP A 559 -33.80 -6.68 -32.67
N PHE A 560 -35.05 -6.29 -32.96
CA PHE A 560 -36.18 -7.20 -33.01
C PHE A 560 -36.13 -8.14 -34.23
N HIS A 561 -35.97 -9.44 -33.99
CA HIS A 561 -35.89 -10.45 -35.06
C HIS A 561 -36.99 -11.52 -35.00
N THR A 562 -37.98 -11.34 -34.12
CA THR A 562 -39.01 -12.36 -33.88
C THR A 562 -40.13 -12.32 -34.93
N ARG A 563 -40.87 -13.43 -35.07
CA ARG A 563 -41.95 -13.60 -36.05
C ARG A 563 -43.13 -12.67 -35.73
N ILE A 564 -43.69 -12.01 -36.76
CA ILE A 564 -44.88 -11.15 -36.66
C ILE A 564 -46.01 -11.75 -37.50
N ASP A 565 -47.17 -11.99 -36.89
CA ASP A 565 -48.40 -12.45 -37.55
C ASP A 565 -49.29 -11.29 -38.00
N LEU A 566 -49.84 -11.36 -39.21
CA LEU A 566 -50.75 -10.36 -39.76
C LEU A 566 -52.21 -10.81 -39.65
N ALA A 567 -53.07 -9.92 -39.15
CA ALA A 567 -54.51 -10.08 -39.12
C ALA A 567 -55.20 -8.81 -39.63
N ALA A 568 -56.39 -8.95 -40.21
CA ALA A 568 -57.21 -7.83 -40.67
C ALA A 568 -58.58 -7.85 -39.99
N THR A 569 -59.10 -6.68 -39.68
CA THR A 569 -60.50 -6.44 -39.37
C THR A 569 -61.06 -5.44 -40.36
N VAL A 570 -62.32 -5.60 -40.77
CA VAL A 570 -62.96 -4.83 -41.84
C VAL A 570 -64.20 -4.15 -41.30
N ASP A 571 -64.42 -2.89 -41.66
CA ASP A 571 -65.63 -2.12 -41.37
C ASP A 571 -66.18 -1.48 -42.66
N PRO A 572 -67.44 -1.74 -43.08
CA PRO A 572 -68.40 -2.69 -42.47
C PRO A 572 -67.93 -4.15 -42.57
N SER A 573 -68.28 -4.96 -41.58
CA SER A 573 -67.71 -6.31 -41.36
C SER A 573 -68.10 -7.38 -42.39
N THR A 574 -68.93 -7.04 -43.37
CA THR A 574 -69.37 -7.95 -44.44
C THR A 574 -69.20 -7.29 -45.80
N GLY A 575 -68.78 -8.06 -46.80
CA GLY A 575 -68.74 -7.63 -48.21
C GLY A 575 -67.33 -7.53 -48.78
N LEU A 576 -66.30 -7.27 -47.97
CA LEU A 576 -64.89 -7.23 -48.39
C LEU A 576 -64.10 -8.35 -47.68
N THR A 577 -63.34 -9.10 -48.46
CA THR A 577 -62.39 -10.12 -47.95
C THR A 577 -60.95 -9.64 -48.10
N VAL A 578 -60.11 -9.98 -47.11
CA VAL A 578 -58.69 -9.59 -47.05
C VAL A 578 -57.83 -10.85 -46.91
N SER A 579 -56.78 -10.97 -47.71
CA SER A 579 -55.78 -12.04 -47.59
C SER A 579 -54.37 -11.47 -47.65
N PHE A 580 -53.44 -12.07 -46.90
CA PHE A 580 -52.03 -11.66 -46.85
C PHE A 580 -51.14 -12.71 -47.50
N ASN A 581 -50.16 -12.27 -48.30
CA ASN A 581 -49.12 -13.16 -48.83
C ASN A 581 -47.73 -12.51 -48.67
N PRO A 582 -46.87 -13.02 -47.77
CA PRO A 582 -47.15 -14.05 -46.75
C PRO A 582 -47.96 -13.48 -45.55
N SER A 583 -48.65 -14.35 -44.78
CA SER A 583 -49.46 -13.96 -43.61
C SER A 583 -48.67 -13.77 -42.32
N SER A 584 -47.37 -14.07 -42.34
CA SER A 584 -46.45 -13.79 -41.24
C SER A 584 -45.09 -13.42 -41.78
N LEU A 585 -44.40 -12.53 -41.08
CA LEU A 585 -43.18 -11.89 -41.52
C LEU A 585 -42.05 -12.08 -40.51
N TYR A 586 -40.82 -12.07 -41.03
CA TYR A 586 -39.58 -11.99 -40.26
C TYR A 586 -38.78 -10.79 -40.77
N GLY A 587 -38.21 -10.02 -39.84
CA GLY A 587 -37.42 -8.84 -40.16
C GLY A 587 -38.21 -7.81 -40.98
N ASN A 588 -37.64 -7.37 -42.11
CA ASN A 588 -38.18 -6.32 -42.98
C ASN A 588 -38.85 -6.86 -44.27
N THR A 589 -39.19 -8.16 -44.31
CA THR A 589 -39.85 -8.74 -45.48
C THR A 589 -41.25 -8.13 -45.65
N PRO A 590 -41.63 -7.62 -46.84
CA PRO A 590 -42.96 -7.06 -47.05
C PRO A 590 -44.03 -8.15 -47.21
N SER A 591 -45.29 -7.84 -46.88
CA SER A 591 -46.47 -8.66 -47.22
C SER A 591 -47.38 -7.91 -48.20
N THR A 592 -48.04 -8.63 -49.09
CA THR A 592 -49.11 -8.06 -49.92
C THR A 592 -50.47 -8.38 -49.32
N ALA A 593 -51.22 -7.35 -48.90
CA ALA A 593 -52.63 -7.44 -48.56
C ALA A 593 -53.46 -7.34 -49.85
N THR A 594 -54.28 -8.34 -50.14
CA THR A 594 -55.19 -8.38 -51.30
C THR A 594 -56.62 -8.23 -50.81
N PHE A 595 -57.36 -7.29 -51.41
CA PHE A 595 -58.74 -6.95 -51.09
C PHE A 595 -59.65 -7.37 -52.24
N SER A 596 -60.77 -8.02 -51.96
CA SER A 596 -61.74 -8.45 -52.97
C SER A 596 -63.17 -8.30 -52.48
N SER A 597 -64.06 -7.82 -53.36
CA SER A 597 -65.46 -7.56 -53.04
C SER A 597 -66.33 -7.47 -54.30
N ARG A 598 -67.59 -7.88 -54.17
CA ARG A 598 -68.66 -7.60 -55.14
C ARG A 598 -69.65 -6.54 -54.64
N THR A 599 -69.52 -6.13 -53.39
CA THR A 599 -70.42 -5.18 -52.72
C THR A 599 -69.81 -3.78 -52.81
N GLN A 600 -70.46 -2.92 -53.58
CA GLN A 600 -70.06 -1.52 -53.73
C GLN A 600 -70.04 -0.82 -52.37
N GLY A 601 -69.03 0.02 -52.14
CA GLY A 601 -68.91 0.76 -50.88
C GLY A 601 -67.48 1.12 -50.55
N THR A 602 -67.32 1.86 -49.46
CA THR A 602 -66.02 2.18 -48.88
C THR A 602 -65.88 1.40 -47.58
N TYR A 603 -64.73 0.75 -47.40
CA TYR A 603 -64.38 -0.06 -46.26
C TYR A 603 -63.11 0.51 -45.59
N ILE A 604 -63.05 0.43 -44.26
CA ILE A 604 -61.82 0.67 -43.49
C ILE A 604 -61.30 -0.69 -43.04
N VAL A 605 -60.07 -1.01 -43.42
CA VAL A 605 -59.39 -2.25 -43.02
C VAL A 605 -58.31 -1.92 -42.01
N THR A 606 -58.45 -2.38 -40.77
CA THR A 606 -57.40 -2.30 -39.75
C THR A 606 -56.57 -3.56 -39.79
N ILE A 607 -55.28 -3.39 -40.07
CA ILE A 607 -54.28 -4.46 -40.18
C ILE A 607 -53.43 -4.44 -38.92
N ALA A 608 -53.40 -5.55 -38.19
CA ALA A 608 -52.62 -5.75 -36.98
C ALA A 608 -51.42 -6.66 -37.26
N GLY A 609 -50.24 -6.25 -36.81
CA GLY A 609 -49.07 -7.11 -36.64
C GLY A 609 -48.93 -7.53 -35.19
N THR A 610 -48.79 -8.82 -34.91
CA THR A 610 -48.69 -9.37 -33.54
C THR A 610 -47.44 -10.22 -33.37
N SER A 611 -46.70 -10.02 -32.28
CA SER A 611 -45.62 -10.90 -31.84
C SER A 611 -45.56 -10.99 -30.32
N GLY A 612 -45.92 -12.15 -29.76
CA GLY A 612 -46.06 -12.31 -28.31
C GLY A 612 -47.09 -11.33 -27.74
N SER A 613 -46.66 -10.45 -26.83
CA SER A 613 -47.49 -9.38 -26.25
C SER A 613 -47.49 -8.07 -27.04
N LEU A 614 -46.64 -7.92 -28.06
CA LEU A 614 -46.52 -6.71 -28.86
C LEU A 614 -47.54 -6.73 -30.01
N ILE A 615 -48.38 -5.69 -30.10
CA ILE A 615 -49.38 -5.51 -31.14
C ILE A 615 -49.32 -4.08 -31.65
N HIS A 616 -49.15 -3.91 -32.96
CA HIS A 616 -49.22 -2.62 -33.64
C HIS A 616 -50.18 -2.68 -34.82
N THR A 617 -50.86 -1.58 -35.14
CA THR A 617 -51.91 -1.54 -36.16
C THR A 617 -51.75 -0.41 -37.17
N THR A 618 -52.23 -0.61 -38.39
CA THR A 618 -52.35 0.44 -39.44
C THR A 618 -53.68 0.29 -40.19
N ASN A 619 -54.17 1.35 -40.82
CA ASN A 619 -55.48 1.38 -41.49
C ASN A 619 -55.35 1.58 -43.01
N VAL A 620 -56.14 0.84 -43.80
CA VAL A 620 -56.25 0.99 -45.26
C VAL A 620 -57.70 1.31 -45.63
N VAL A 621 -57.93 2.37 -46.39
CA VAL A 621 -59.25 2.74 -46.92
C VAL A 621 -59.43 2.10 -48.29
N VAL A 622 -60.49 1.32 -48.49
CA VAL A 622 -60.75 0.54 -49.71
C VAL A 622 -62.09 0.95 -50.33
N THR A 623 -62.10 1.36 -51.60
CA THR A 623 -63.33 1.77 -52.31
C THR A 623 -63.64 0.83 -53.49
N VAL A 624 -64.86 0.30 -53.53
CA VAL A 624 -65.36 -0.61 -54.58
C VAL A 624 -66.39 0.13 -55.45
N ALA A 625 -66.14 0.28 -56.77
CA ALA A 625 -66.97 1.07 -57.70
C ALA A 625 -67.92 0.23 -58.59
N ALA A 626 -68.93 0.87 -59.23
CA ALA A 626 -69.94 0.24 -60.12
C ALA A 626 -69.50 0.14 -61.61
N PRO A 627 -70.10 -0.75 -62.44
CA PRO A 627 -69.85 -0.85 -63.90
C PRO A 627 -70.70 0.11 -64.78
N ASP A 628 -70.21 0.50 -66.00
CA ASP A 628 -70.82 1.48 -66.95
C ASP A 628 -71.94 0.94 -67.90
N THR A 629 -72.78 1.80 -68.56
CA THR A 629 -73.99 1.46 -69.42
C THR A 629 -74.01 1.97 -70.90
N PRO A 630 -74.69 1.31 -71.89
CA PRO A 630 -74.79 1.69 -73.34
C PRO A 630 -75.45 3.05 -73.73
N ASP A 631 -74.92 3.83 -74.72
CA ASP A 631 -75.44 5.15 -75.24
C ASP A 631 -74.96 5.48 -76.70
N PHE A 632 -75.36 6.59 -77.33
CA PHE A 632 -74.85 7.06 -78.65
C PHE A 632 -74.57 8.58 -78.70
N THR A 633 -73.88 9.08 -79.73
CA THR A 633 -73.74 10.52 -80.03
C THR A 633 -74.16 10.85 -81.47
N ILE A 634 -74.50 12.11 -81.72
CA ILE A 634 -74.86 12.60 -83.06
C ILE A 634 -74.09 13.90 -83.38
N ALA A 635 -73.57 14.04 -84.62
CA ALA A 635 -72.79 15.19 -85.05
C ALA A 635 -72.97 15.52 -86.55
N THR A 636 -72.87 16.78 -86.95
CA THR A 636 -72.91 17.22 -88.35
C THR A 636 -71.51 17.44 -88.93
N SER A 637 -71.33 17.24 -90.24
CA SER A 637 -70.06 17.46 -90.93
C SER A 637 -69.67 18.94 -91.06
N VAL A 638 -70.66 19.82 -90.99
CA VAL A 638 -70.50 21.28 -90.99
C VAL A 638 -71.42 21.89 -89.95
N THR A 639 -71.02 23.01 -89.39
CA THR A 639 -71.82 23.81 -88.46
C THR A 639 -72.54 24.96 -89.16
N SER A 640 -72.15 25.31 -90.40
CA SER A 640 -72.83 26.32 -91.21
C SER A 640 -72.79 26.04 -92.72
N LEU A 641 -73.81 26.49 -93.45
CA LEU A 641 -73.90 26.48 -94.91
C LEU A 641 -74.25 27.89 -95.41
N THR A 642 -73.60 28.37 -96.46
CA THR A 642 -73.99 29.63 -97.14
C THR A 642 -74.49 29.31 -98.54
N ILE A 643 -75.70 29.76 -98.88
CA ILE A 643 -76.37 29.44 -100.14
C ILE A 643 -76.73 30.76 -100.87
N THR A 644 -76.13 30.99 -102.04
CA THR A 644 -76.30 32.19 -102.88
C THR A 644 -77.10 31.83 -104.14
N ALA A 645 -78.41 32.11 -104.13
CA ALA A 645 -79.39 31.93 -105.23
C ALA A 645 -79.58 30.51 -105.83
N ASP A 646 -80.82 30.04 -105.78
CA ASP A 646 -81.45 28.94 -106.55
C ASP A 646 -80.74 27.55 -106.63
N GLY A 647 -80.04 27.10 -105.56
CA GLY A 647 -79.51 25.73 -105.44
C GLY A 647 -79.53 25.13 -104.00
N PRO A 648 -79.41 23.79 -103.82
CA PRO A 648 -79.36 23.13 -102.52
C PRO A 648 -78.01 23.26 -101.81
N GLY A 649 -78.02 23.37 -100.48
CA GLY A 649 -76.84 23.13 -99.63
C GLY A 649 -76.98 21.78 -98.89
N THR A 650 -75.90 21.02 -98.77
CA THR A 650 -75.92 19.69 -98.12
C THR A 650 -74.92 19.56 -96.98
N ALA A 651 -75.27 18.83 -95.93
CA ALA A 651 -74.40 18.43 -94.83
C ALA A 651 -74.63 16.95 -94.46
N THR A 652 -73.63 16.28 -93.87
CA THR A 652 -73.78 14.90 -93.40
C THR A 652 -73.99 14.88 -91.89
N ILE A 653 -74.95 14.11 -91.40
CA ILE A 653 -75.15 13.79 -89.97
C ILE A 653 -74.58 12.40 -89.69
N THR A 654 -73.80 12.21 -88.63
CA THR A 654 -73.20 10.93 -88.23
C THR A 654 -73.66 10.54 -86.83
N VAL A 655 -74.01 9.26 -86.65
CA VAL A 655 -74.33 8.62 -85.36
C VAL A 655 -73.20 7.68 -84.96
N VAL A 656 -72.69 7.80 -83.72
CA VAL A 656 -71.59 6.98 -83.17
C VAL A 656 -72.03 6.28 -81.88
N PRO A 657 -71.98 4.94 -81.79
CA PRO A 657 -72.33 4.21 -80.58
C PRO A 657 -71.26 4.29 -79.47
N LYS A 658 -71.67 4.23 -78.20
CA LYS A 658 -70.86 4.18 -76.98
C LYS A 658 -71.27 3.00 -76.10
N TYR A 659 -70.30 2.46 -75.36
CA TYR A 659 -70.50 1.39 -74.37
C TYR A 659 -71.34 0.20 -74.89
N GLY A 660 -71.10 -0.22 -76.15
CA GLY A 660 -71.78 -1.36 -76.77
C GLY A 660 -73.17 -1.09 -77.37
N PHE A 661 -73.57 0.17 -77.55
CA PHE A 661 -74.86 0.53 -78.15
C PHE A 661 -75.01 0.08 -79.61
N ASP A 662 -76.10 -0.62 -79.92
CA ASP A 662 -76.40 -1.16 -81.26
C ASP A 662 -77.84 -0.87 -81.74
N ASN A 663 -78.65 -0.17 -80.94
CA ASN A 663 -80.05 0.15 -81.23
C ASN A 663 -80.23 1.17 -82.40
N ILE A 664 -81.47 1.30 -82.88
CA ILE A 664 -81.85 2.24 -83.95
C ILE A 664 -82.03 3.66 -83.41
N VAL A 665 -81.44 4.66 -84.09
CA VAL A 665 -81.60 6.09 -83.87
C VAL A 665 -82.49 6.70 -84.96
N GLU A 666 -83.68 7.19 -84.61
CA GLU A 666 -84.57 7.95 -85.49
C GLU A 666 -84.14 9.41 -85.60
N LEU A 667 -84.20 9.97 -86.81
CA LEU A 667 -83.75 11.31 -87.17
C LEU A 667 -84.91 12.20 -87.65
N THR A 668 -85.03 13.39 -87.06
CA THR A 668 -86.00 14.42 -87.49
C THR A 668 -85.32 15.77 -87.66
N THR A 669 -85.83 16.62 -88.56
CA THR A 669 -85.27 17.95 -88.83
C THR A 669 -86.30 19.07 -88.65
N THR A 670 -85.83 20.24 -88.23
CA THR A 670 -86.62 21.49 -88.15
C THR A 670 -85.75 22.67 -88.58
N ALA A 671 -86.29 23.61 -89.36
CA ALA A 671 -85.61 24.86 -89.74
C ALA A 671 -86.35 26.09 -89.18
N LEU A 672 -85.62 27.03 -88.57
CA LEU A 672 -86.19 28.27 -88.02
C LEU A 672 -85.32 29.49 -88.35
N PRO A 673 -85.86 30.62 -88.86
CA PRO A 673 -87.26 30.86 -89.23
C PRO A 673 -87.79 29.91 -90.33
N THR A 674 -89.11 29.84 -90.52
CA THR A 674 -89.66 29.05 -91.65
C THR A 674 -89.24 29.66 -92.98
N GLY A 675 -88.71 28.86 -93.89
CA GLY A 675 -88.28 29.31 -95.21
C GLY A 675 -87.55 28.21 -95.99
N PRO A 676 -86.36 27.77 -95.54
CA PRO A 676 -85.63 26.67 -96.16
C PRO A 676 -86.36 25.33 -95.97
N ALA A 677 -86.53 24.57 -97.06
CA ALA A 677 -87.06 23.21 -97.01
C ALA A 677 -85.90 22.24 -96.72
N VAL A 678 -85.98 21.48 -95.62
CA VAL A 678 -84.94 20.55 -95.19
C VAL A 678 -85.40 19.11 -95.38
N MET A 679 -84.59 18.29 -96.04
CA MET A 679 -84.86 16.88 -96.27
C MET A 679 -83.67 16.02 -95.80
N LEU A 680 -83.96 14.84 -95.24
CA LEU A 680 -82.97 13.83 -94.90
C LEU A 680 -82.95 12.73 -95.97
N SER A 681 -81.76 12.22 -96.31
CA SER A 681 -81.64 11.05 -97.18
C SER A 681 -82.17 9.76 -96.55
N ARG A 682 -82.23 9.70 -95.21
CA ARG A 682 -82.89 8.66 -94.40
C ARG A 682 -83.28 9.20 -93.03
N THR A 683 -84.39 8.73 -92.50
CA THR A 683 -84.95 9.16 -91.21
C THR A 683 -84.60 8.22 -90.04
N SER A 684 -83.77 7.21 -90.25
CA SER A 684 -83.26 6.33 -89.18
C SER A 684 -81.89 5.71 -89.50
N ILE A 685 -81.10 5.42 -88.46
CA ILE A 685 -79.76 4.80 -88.52
C ILE A 685 -79.68 3.71 -87.44
N SER A 686 -79.38 2.46 -87.80
CA SER A 686 -79.12 1.38 -86.83
C SER A 686 -77.65 1.36 -86.41
N GLY A 687 -77.38 1.36 -85.10
CA GLY A 687 -76.01 1.36 -84.57
C GLY A 687 -75.21 2.60 -85.00
N SER A 688 -74.24 2.42 -85.89
CA SER A 688 -73.42 3.50 -86.46
C SER A 688 -73.78 3.78 -87.91
N GLY A 689 -73.80 5.05 -88.33
CA GLY A 689 -74.00 5.41 -89.73
C GLY A 689 -74.16 6.90 -89.95
N SER A 690 -74.51 7.31 -91.17
CA SER A 690 -74.67 8.71 -91.53
C SER A 690 -75.86 9.00 -92.45
N ALA A 691 -76.48 10.17 -92.37
CA ALA A 691 -77.50 10.63 -93.33
C ALA A 691 -77.10 11.98 -93.94
N THR A 692 -77.64 12.33 -95.10
CA THR A 692 -77.40 13.63 -95.73
C THR A 692 -78.60 14.53 -95.46
N VAL A 693 -78.35 15.70 -94.89
CA VAL A 693 -79.30 16.79 -94.70
C VAL A 693 -79.16 17.73 -95.91
N THR A 694 -80.21 17.85 -96.72
CA THR A 694 -80.28 18.75 -97.86
C THR A 694 -81.21 19.92 -97.52
N THR A 695 -80.70 21.14 -97.62
CA THR A 695 -81.46 22.37 -97.40
C THR A 695 -81.66 23.10 -98.72
N ASN A 696 -82.92 23.26 -99.13
CA ASN A 696 -83.31 23.96 -100.35
C ASN A 696 -83.85 25.36 -100.02
N ILE A 697 -83.41 26.37 -100.77
CA ILE A 697 -83.86 27.76 -100.62
C ILE A 697 -84.93 28.05 -101.68
N GLY A 698 -86.16 28.35 -101.24
CA GLY A 698 -87.27 28.67 -102.14
C GLY A 698 -87.19 30.12 -102.67
N PRO A 699 -87.96 30.45 -103.72
CA PRO A 699 -87.99 31.81 -104.30
C PRO A 699 -88.39 32.89 -103.27
N ASP A 700 -89.26 32.53 -102.33
CA ASP A 700 -89.76 33.44 -101.28
C ASP A 700 -88.89 33.45 -100.00
N THR A 701 -87.81 32.66 -99.94
CA THR A 701 -86.93 32.64 -98.76
C THR A 701 -86.10 33.93 -98.72
N VAL A 702 -86.39 34.79 -97.73
CA VAL A 702 -85.71 36.07 -97.52
C VAL A 702 -84.25 35.85 -97.14
N SER A 703 -83.36 36.74 -97.59
CA SER A 703 -81.96 36.74 -97.16
C SER A 703 -81.86 36.89 -95.64
N GLY A 704 -81.05 36.05 -95.01
CA GLY A 704 -81.00 35.93 -93.55
C GLY A 704 -80.39 34.61 -93.11
N THR A 705 -80.41 34.38 -91.80
CA THR A 705 -79.84 33.19 -91.17
C THR A 705 -80.92 32.29 -90.59
N TYR A 706 -80.80 30.99 -90.84
CA TYR A 706 -81.72 29.94 -90.43
C TYR A 706 -80.97 28.88 -89.63
N THR A 707 -81.58 28.30 -88.61
CA THR A 707 -81.01 27.17 -87.86
C THR A 707 -81.74 25.89 -88.20
N VAL A 708 -81.03 24.94 -88.80
CA VAL A 708 -81.50 23.58 -89.04
C VAL A 708 -81.08 22.71 -87.86
N THR A 709 -82.03 22.20 -87.10
CA THR A 709 -81.77 21.27 -85.99
C THR A 709 -82.10 19.85 -86.43
N ILE A 710 -81.18 18.91 -86.20
CA ILE A 710 -81.33 17.48 -86.42
C ILE A 710 -81.38 16.80 -85.05
N LEU A 711 -82.48 16.13 -84.75
CA LEU A 711 -82.69 15.42 -83.51
C LEU A 711 -82.60 13.91 -83.76
N GLY A 712 -81.74 13.22 -82.99
CA GLY A 712 -81.62 11.77 -82.93
C GLY A 712 -82.27 11.20 -81.67
N LYS A 713 -83.14 10.18 -81.81
CA LYS A 713 -83.79 9.49 -80.68
C LYS A 713 -83.69 7.97 -80.78
N SER A 714 -83.38 7.31 -79.67
CA SER A 714 -83.47 5.84 -79.51
C SER A 714 -84.02 5.50 -78.12
N GLY A 715 -85.28 5.09 -78.04
CA GLY A 715 -85.98 4.91 -76.76
C GLY A 715 -85.97 6.20 -75.93
N ASN A 716 -85.40 6.14 -74.71
CA ASN A 716 -85.26 7.29 -73.80
C ASN A 716 -84.02 8.15 -74.07
N LEU A 717 -83.11 7.71 -74.95
CA LEU A 717 -81.89 8.44 -75.28
C LEU A 717 -82.17 9.44 -76.41
N SER A 718 -81.73 10.69 -76.24
CA SER A 718 -81.92 11.75 -77.23
C SER A 718 -80.72 12.68 -77.29
N HIS A 719 -80.22 12.90 -78.51
CA HIS A 719 -79.08 13.78 -78.79
C HIS A 719 -79.41 14.65 -80.01
N LYS A 720 -78.86 15.87 -80.10
CA LYS A 720 -79.15 16.81 -81.21
C LYS A 720 -77.88 17.39 -81.83
N ALA A 721 -77.95 17.74 -83.11
CA ALA A 721 -76.94 18.52 -83.82
C ALA A 721 -77.60 19.65 -84.62
N GLN A 722 -76.87 20.72 -84.93
CA GLN A 722 -77.41 21.92 -85.57
C GLN A 722 -76.51 22.44 -86.69
N ILE A 723 -77.13 23.01 -87.72
CA ILE A 723 -76.46 23.65 -88.86
C ILE A 723 -77.07 25.04 -89.05
N MET A 724 -76.23 26.07 -89.11
CA MET A 724 -76.63 27.44 -89.41
C MET A 724 -76.59 27.69 -90.93
N VAL A 725 -77.72 28.03 -91.55
CA VAL A 725 -77.83 28.26 -92.99
C VAL A 725 -77.98 29.75 -93.27
N VAL A 726 -77.06 30.34 -94.02
CA VAL A 726 -77.05 31.76 -94.42
C VAL A 726 -77.47 31.90 -95.88
N VAL A 727 -78.47 32.73 -96.16
CA VAL A 727 -79.04 32.95 -97.51
C VAL A 727 -78.74 34.36 -97.99
N ASN A 728 -78.13 34.52 -99.17
CA ASN A 728 -77.71 35.82 -99.75
C ASN A 728 -78.25 36.02 -101.20
N ARG A 729 -78.99 37.13 -101.49
CA ARG A 729 -79.41 37.58 -102.84
C ARG A 729 -78.85 38.99 -103.16
N ALA A 730 -78.48 39.29 -104.42
CA ALA A 730 -77.82 40.54 -104.84
C ALA A 730 -78.74 41.56 -105.57
N THR A 731 -78.52 42.88 -105.41
CA THR A 731 -79.25 44.01 -106.05
C THR A 731 -78.36 44.85 -107.00
N LEU A 732 -78.92 45.41 -108.09
CA LEU A 732 -78.24 46.26 -109.13
C LEU A 732 -78.46 47.79 -108.91
N GLN A 733 -77.44 48.65 -109.11
CA GLN A 733 -77.56 50.14 -109.22
C GLN A 733 -76.46 50.80 -110.10
N THR A 734 -76.78 51.90 -110.80
CA THR A 734 -75.96 52.65 -111.81
C THR A 734 -75.38 54.01 -111.30
N GLN A 735 -74.36 54.56 -112.01
CA GLN A 735 -73.27 55.52 -111.66
C GLN A 735 -73.51 57.07 -111.47
N LEU A 736 -72.64 57.69 -110.63
CA LEU A 736 -71.75 58.93 -110.66
C LEU A 736 -72.28 60.38 -110.97
N PRO A 737 -71.67 61.52 -110.49
CA PRO A 737 -70.20 61.86 -110.47
C PRO A 737 -69.58 62.71 -109.30
N ASN A 738 -68.25 62.93 -109.42
CA ASN A 738 -67.20 63.56 -108.58
C ASN A 738 -67.36 65.02 -108.11
N THR A 739 -66.76 65.35 -106.96
CA THR A 739 -65.78 66.45 -106.68
C THR A 739 -65.08 66.09 -105.35
N ASP A 740 -63.80 65.71 -105.31
CA ASP A 740 -62.53 66.44 -105.38
C ASP A 740 -61.99 67.01 -104.05
N SER A 741 -60.71 66.73 -103.83
CA SER A 741 -59.74 67.33 -102.90
C SER A 741 -59.79 67.02 -101.38
N GLY A 742 -58.89 66.13 -100.97
CA GLY A 742 -57.75 66.58 -100.17
C GLY A 742 -57.80 66.37 -98.66
N ASN A 743 -57.70 65.13 -98.18
CA ASN A 743 -56.81 64.85 -97.04
C ASN A 743 -56.32 63.39 -97.07
N THR A 744 -55.01 63.25 -97.14
CA THR A 744 -54.30 61.98 -97.30
C THR A 744 -54.20 61.24 -95.97
N ASN A 745 -54.75 60.03 -95.89
CA ASN A 745 -54.33 59.02 -94.92
C ASN A 745 -54.44 57.62 -95.56
N ARG A 746 -53.28 57.03 -95.87
CA ARG A 746 -53.13 55.67 -96.39
C ARG A 746 -53.01 54.68 -95.21
N MET A 747 -54.05 53.89 -94.96
CA MET A 747 -53.92 52.49 -94.50
C MET A 747 -53.76 51.62 -95.77
N ILE A 748 -53.10 50.46 -95.84
CA ILE A 748 -52.98 49.21 -95.04
C ILE A 748 -51.63 48.55 -95.52
N PRO A 749 -50.97 47.53 -94.92
CA PRO A 749 -51.29 46.67 -93.76
C PRO A 749 -50.20 46.53 -92.68
N GLY A 750 -50.59 46.01 -91.51
CA GLY A 750 -49.64 45.33 -90.62
C GLY A 750 -50.17 45.02 -89.22
N LEU A 751 -50.82 43.85 -89.09
CA LEU A 751 -50.76 42.94 -87.93
C LEU A 751 -51.17 43.45 -86.51
N VAL A 752 -52.46 43.27 -86.19
CA VAL A 752 -53.06 42.46 -85.08
C VAL A 752 -52.16 42.18 -83.86
N LEU A 753 -52.56 42.33 -82.59
CA LEU A 753 -53.68 43.01 -81.93
C LEU A 753 -53.37 43.03 -80.40
N SER A 754 -53.71 44.18 -79.82
CA SER A 754 -53.98 44.55 -78.42
C SER A 754 -53.72 43.59 -77.26
N THR A 755 -52.98 44.14 -76.30
CA THR A 755 -53.10 43.98 -74.85
C THR A 755 -54.46 44.50 -74.31
N VAL A 756 -54.88 44.04 -73.11
CA VAL A 756 -55.39 44.84 -71.97
C VAL A 756 -56.03 43.94 -70.88
N PHE A 757 -55.36 43.96 -69.72
CA PHE A 757 -55.79 43.92 -68.31
C PHE A 757 -56.75 42.89 -67.64
N TYR A 758 -56.21 42.38 -66.50
CA TYR A 758 -56.82 42.08 -65.17
C TYR A 758 -57.44 40.67 -64.90
N PRO A 759 -57.51 40.19 -63.63
CA PRO A 759 -56.56 39.23 -63.05
C PRO A 759 -57.22 37.93 -62.48
N ILE A 760 -56.48 37.21 -61.62
CA ILE A 760 -56.84 36.17 -60.64
C ILE A 760 -56.99 34.72 -61.14
N MET A 761 -56.10 33.82 -60.70
CA MET A 761 -56.46 32.58 -59.96
C MET A 761 -55.24 31.73 -59.57
N SER A 762 -55.27 31.31 -58.31
CA SER A 762 -55.09 29.94 -57.77
C SER A 762 -53.89 29.06 -58.12
N ALA A 763 -53.19 28.75 -57.02
CA ALA A 763 -52.91 27.40 -56.49
C ALA A 763 -51.87 26.49 -57.16
N ALA A 764 -50.77 26.37 -56.41
CA ALA A 764 -50.19 25.13 -55.87
C ALA A 764 -49.50 24.13 -56.82
N VAL A 765 -48.28 23.76 -56.43
CA VAL A 765 -47.83 22.41 -56.02
C VAL A 765 -46.33 22.26 -56.34
N VAL A 766 -45.48 22.30 -55.31
CA VAL A 766 -44.61 21.22 -54.78
C VAL A 766 -43.38 20.90 -55.64
N VAL A 767 -42.19 20.90 -55.01
CA VAL A 767 -41.24 19.77 -54.89
C VAL A 767 -39.81 20.30 -54.66
N VAL A 768 -39.32 20.06 -53.43
CA VAL A 768 -38.03 19.48 -53.02
C VAL A 768 -36.72 19.98 -53.65
N ILE A 769 -35.76 20.27 -52.77
CA ILE A 769 -34.34 19.82 -52.69
C ILE A 769 -33.86 20.38 -51.32
N GLY A 770 -33.19 19.71 -50.38
CA GLY A 770 -32.22 18.63 -50.44
C GLY A 770 -30.90 19.14 -49.84
N LEU A 771 -30.45 18.52 -48.74
CA LEU A 771 -29.09 18.50 -48.16
C LEU A 771 -28.47 19.79 -47.55
N LEU A 772 -28.05 19.74 -46.26
CA LEU A 772 -26.65 19.72 -45.77
C LEU A 772 -26.55 20.04 -44.24
N VAL A 773 -26.03 19.09 -43.46
CA VAL A 773 -24.84 19.13 -42.56
C VAL A 773 -24.51 20.39 -41.69
N THR A 774 -24.08 20.09 -40.44
CA THR A 774 -23.12 20.75 -39.49
C THR A 774 -23.54 21.74 -38.36
N THR A 775 -23.19 21.29 -37.13
CA THR A 775 -22.61 21.98 -35.94
C THR A 775 -23.37 23.06 -35.17
N LEU A 776 -23.78 22.76 -33.93
CA LEU A 776 -23.12 23.22 -32.68
C LEU A 776 -23.78 22.61 -31.43
N VAL A 777 -22.94 22.33 -30.42
CA VAL A 777 -23.14 21.73 -29.08
C VAL A 777 -23.07 20.22 -28.99
#